data_AF-A0A3N9XGY8-F1
#
_entry.id   AF-A0A3N9XGY8-F1
#
_cell.length_a   1.000
_cell.length_b   1.000
_cell.length_c   1.000
_cell.angle_alpha   90.00
_cell.angle_beta   90.00
_cell.angle_gamma   90.00
#
_symmetry.space_group_name_H-M   'P 1'
#
loop_
_entity.id
_entity.type
_entity.pdbx_description
1 polymer ?
#
loop_
_entity_poly.entity_id
_entity_poly.type
_entity_poly.pdbx_seq_one_letter_code
_entity_poly.pdbx_strand_id
1 'polypeptide(L)'
;MSMPSRTLDALMLDYSEARDDERSFTAVQGSVVALALTGVALLGALANEVADGKRVPPPLVAGAPLIILCILAYGQVMGALAVLRSFYMRSLEREIRSQLELRDLADYPALRALSYAELTVSYTTLARGRGFGRFMALMIFVSLWLVFGGLTLFLALWLTPPWQIAMAVVYGGGALTIFTDTVQTNMRGRSFFHRQVALTSRRQSGSMLPSGSPTPAVSKKLLRYLVLPRPDDLVKGLFVVAGIAVALTVGRDGRPAPTAGALVLFVIAVEWLVYQSRYQWNDIRGIAEDAQAPSSAQRGRLPGGAASVPASLLTMLLRLIAMGWVVALGWPGEPRVSRADLVLLIAVPLIYGVGIAYETIRHTARLAKDSRWPNLLLTLGVVGIGYPVRFALGWWAAGGPTWNLSLGWLLVACWGLGLLFVSLTWILEFADHISSYVDGDRSAYRVSPTILSKPHLLRLATLCGIRSETSDLTGSDPVDGGDLRIISRTRFRPWCPWTVGGAVWYIAVSLSLSGLLDAAELRLWPWGLAAAVMLTLPINRRGGLLSNLAASLVFTTGVVWSLWITAPTGGLADRPAAVVTLFVVALLPSVLYLNFYFSTYRSTRAVAERAIRTAVGVLRWLALWFVGAPRRATAPTMDVRTDPKPSTPTTPPDNESAAGAMADTAAPADDQPVGDAVPVPRQAGNQSLD
;
A
#
# COMPACT_ATOMS: atom_id res chain seq x y z
N MET A 1 -46.12 -6.60 -13.99
CA MET A 1 -45.51 -6.05 -15.21
C MET A 1 -44.39 -7.02 -15.60
N SER A 2 -44.64 -7.95 -16.52
CA SER A 2 -43.65 -8.96 -16.91
C SER A 2 -42.53 -8.31 -17.72
N MET A 3 -41.28 -8.43 -17.25
CA MET A 3 -40.10 -8.06 -18.04
C MET A 3 -40.04 -8.90 -19.34
N PRO A 4 -39.38 -8.42 -20.42
CA PRO A 4 -39.24 -9.17 -21.67
C PRO A 4 -38.54 -10.51 -21.45
N SER A 5 -38.92 -11.57 -22.20
CA SER A 5 -38.32 -12.92 -22.12
C SER A 5 -36.78 -12.91 -22.13
N ARG A 6 -36.18 -12.00 -22.91
CA ARG A 6 -34.72 -11.79 -23.00
C ARG A 6 -34.05 -11.44 -21.66
N THR A 7 -34.74 -10.74 -20.77
CA THR A 7 -34.20 -10.37 -19.45
C THR A 7 -34.17 -11.60 -18.54
N LEU A 8 -35.19 -12.44 -18.57
CA LEU A 8 -35.21 -13.69 -17.83
C LEU A 8 -34.14 -14.66 -18.32
N ASP A 9 -33.98 -14.78 -19.65
CA ASP A 9 -32.92 -15.61 -20.26
C ASP A 9 -31.52 -15.14 -19.82
N ALA A 10 -31.29 -13.83 -19.79
CA ALA A 10 -30.03 -13.25 -19.32
C ALA A 10 -29.79 -13.52 -17.82
N LEU A 11 -30.82 -13.42 -16.98
CA LEU A 11 -30.72 -13.73 -15.54
C LEU A 11 -30.46 -15.22 -15.29
N MET A 12 -31.11 -16.10 -16.07
CA MET A 12 -30.89 -17.54 -15.99
C MET A 12 -29.48 -17.94 -16.44
N LEU A 13 -28.99 -17.32 -17.52
CA LEU A 13 -27.62 -17.51 -17.99
C LEU A 13 -26.61 -17.08 -16.93
N ASP A 14 -26.74 -15.86 -16.40
CA ASP A 14 -25.85 -15.33 -15.35
C ASP A 14 -25.90 -16.20 -14.08
N TYR A 15 -27.08 -16.69 -13.67
CA TYR A 15 -27.20 -17.63 -12.56
C TYR A 15 -26.49 -18.96 -12.83
N SER A 16 -26.55 -19.47 -14.07
CA SER A 16 -25.87 -20.72 -14.45
C SER A 16 -24.34 -20.57 -14.44
N GLU A 17 -23.82 -19.49 -15.03
CA GLU A 17 -22.38 -19.16 -15.03
C GLU A 17 -21.89 -18.92 -13.59
N ALA A 18 -22.66 -18.18 -12.80
CA ALA A 18 -22.36 -17.94 -11.40
C ALA A 18 -22.48 -19.20 -10.52
N ARG A 19 -23.13 -20.26 -10.97
CA ARG A 19 -23.09 -21.57 -10.30
C ARG A 19 -21.89 -22.40 -10.75
N ASP A 20 -21.48 -22.29 -12.01
CA ASP A 20 -20.32 -23.01 -12.53
C ASP A 20 -19.01 -22.49 -11.96
N ASP A 21 -18.79 -21.17 -11.83
CA ASP A 21 -17.56 -20.75 -11.11
C ASP A 21 -17.62 -21.03 -9.60
N GLU A 22 -18.79 -21.28 -8.99
CA GLU A 22 -18.82 -21.68 -7.56
C GLU A 22 -18.15 -23.05 -7.37
N ARG A 23 -18.32 -23.95 -8.36
CA ARG A 23 -17.68 -25.27 -8.36
C ARG A 23 -16.16 -25.15 -8.46
N SER A 24 -15.67 -24.31 -9.39
CA SER A 24 -14.23 -24.09 -9.53
C SER A 24 -13.64 -23.38 -8.30
N PHE A 25 -14.39 -22.43 -7.74
CA PHE A 25 -14.00 -21.67 -6.57
C PHE A 25 -13.86 -22.53 -5.30
N THR A 26 -14.75 -23.50 -5.10
CA THR A 26 -14.67 -24.45 -3.96
C THR A 26 -13.38 -25.28 -4.01
N ALA A 27 -12.95 -25.71 -5.20
CA ALA A 27 -11.70 -26.45 -5.37
C ALA A 27 -10.47 -25.59 -5.03
N VAL A 28 -10.49 -24.29 -5.38
CA VAL A 28 -9.42 -23.36 -5.02
C VAL A 28 -9.38 -23.14 -3.51
N GLN A 29 -10.53 -23.00 -2.84
CA GLN A 29 -10.58 -22.87 -1.38
C GLN A 29 -9.99 -24.10 -0.68
N GLY A 30 -10.34 -25.31 -1.12
CA GLY A 30 -9.77 -26.55 -0.60
C GLY A 30 -8.24 -26.61 -0.75
N SER A 31 -7.73 -26.18 -1.91
CA SER A 31 -6.29 -26.11 -2.18
C SER A 31 -5.57 -25.11 -1.26
N VAL A 32 -6.18 -23.95 -0.98
CA VAL A 32 -5.62 -22.95 -0.06
C VAL A 32 -5.54 -23.46 1.37
N VAL A 33 -6.59 -24.16 1.85
CA VAL A 33 -6.59 -24.78 3.18
C VAL A 33 -5.53 -25.87 3.27
N ALA A 34 -5.41 -26.73 2.26
CA ALA A 34 -4.37 -27.76 2.21
C ALA A 34 -2.97 -27.14 2.27
N LEU A 35 -2.72 -26.10 1.49
CA LEU A 35 -1.43 -25.39 1.47
C LEU A 35 -1.13 -24.72 2.82
N ALA A 36 -2.14 -24.16 3.49
CA ALA A 36 -1.98 -23.59 4.83
C ALA A 36 -1.61 -24.67 5.86
N LEU A 37 -2.27 -25.83 5.83
CA LEU A 37 -1.95 -26.97 6.70
C LEU A 37 -0.54 -27.50 6.46
N THR A 38 -0.13 -27.67 5.19
CA THR A 38 1.24 -28.04 4.83
C THR A 38 2.24 -27.01 5.34
N GLY A 39 1.96 -25.72 5.15
CA GLY A 39 2.79 -24.64 5.67
C GLY A 39 2.97 -24.70 7.18
N VAL A 40 1.88 -24.92 7.92
CA VAL A 40 1.90 -25.09 9.39
C VAL A 40 2.74 -26.31 9.80
N ALA A 41 2.60 -27.45 9.11
CA ALA A 41 3.40 -28.64 9.38
C ALA A 41 4.90 -28.39 9.14
N LEU A 42 5.26 -27.71 8.05
CA LEU A 42 6.63 -27.31 7.76
C LEU A 42 7.19 -26.33 8.80
N LEU A 43 6.37 -25.39 9.26
CA LEU A 43 6.76 -24.47 10.34
C LEU A 43 6.94 -25.20 11.67
N GLY A 44 6.11 -26.21 11.95
CA GLY A 44 6.27 -27.10 13.09
C GLY A 44 7.57 -27.90 13.02
N ALA A 45 7.91 -28.45 11.86
CA ALA A 45 9.18 -29.13 11.64
C ALA A 45 10.37 -28.19 11.87
N LEU A 46 10.31 -26.96 11.34
CA LEU A 46 11.33 -25.94 11.60
C LEU A 46 11.44 -25.59 13.09
N ALA A 47 10.31 -25.45 13.77
CA ALA A 47 10.29 -25.19 15.22
C ALA A 47 10.93 -26.33 16.00
N ASN A 48 10.71 -27.58 15.60
CA ASN A 48 11.37 -28.74 16.20
C ASN A 48 12.89 -28.70 16.00
N GLU A 49 13.35 -28.41 14.78
CA GLU A 49 14.79 -28.29 14.47
C GLU A 49 15.48 -27.18 15.30
N VAL A 50 14.79 -26.05 15.52
CA VAL A 50 15.26 -24.97 16.40
C VAL A 50 15.28 -25.41 17.87
N ALA A 51 14.25 -26.15 18.31
CA ALA A 51 14.16 -26.68 19.68
C ALA A 51 15.27 -27.69 19.99
N ASP A 52 15.64 -28.52 19.01
CA ASP A 52 16.71 -29.52 19.09
C ASP A 52 18.12 -28.88 19.09
N GLY A 53 18.21 -27.55 19.10
CA GLY A 53 19.46 -26.80 19.17
C GLY A 53 20.25 -26.80 17.86
N LYS A 54 19.63 -27.20 16.73
CA LYS A 54 20.30 -27.13 15.43
C LYS A 54 20.46 -25.67 15.02
N ARG A 55 21.63 -25.34 14.48
CA ARG A 55 21.96 -23.97 14.06
C ARG A 55 21.22 -23.61 12.78
N VAL A 56 20.02 -23.06 12.92
CA VAL A 56 19.26 -22.49 11.82
C VAL A 56 19.51 -20.98 11.72
N PRO A 57 19.78 -20.41 10.53
CA PRO A 57 19.99 -18.98 10.38
C PRO A 57 18.79 -18.15 10.90
N PRO A 58 19.01 -17.16 11.80
CA PRO A 58 17.93 -16.31 12.34
C PRO A 58 16.99 -15.67 11.31
N PRO A 59 17.45 -15.21 10.12
CA PRO A 59 16.55 -14.66 9.11
C PRO A 59 15.60 -15.70 8.52
N LEU A 60 16.04 -16.96 8.41
CA LEU A 60 15.20 -18.05 7.92
C LEU A 60 14.11 -18.37 8.94
N VAL A 61 14.47 -18.44 10.22
CA VAL A 61 13.53 -18.65 11.33
C VAL A 61 12.53 -17.49 11.42
N ALA A 62 13.01 -16.25 11.32
CA ALA A 62 12.17 -15.05 11.37
C ALA A 62 11.25 -14.92 10.16
N GLY A 63 11.70 -15.34 8.97
CA GLY A 63 10.97 -15.21 7.70
C GLY A 63 10.04 -16.38 7.37
N ALA A 64 10.26 -17.58 7.93
CA ALA A 64 9.47 -18.77 7.62
C ALA A 64 7.94 -18.60 7.83
N PRO A 65 7.45 -17.93 8.89
CA PRO A 65 6.01 -17.72 9.06
C PRO A 65 5.36 -16.86 7.96
N LEU A 66 6.14 -16.10 7.18
CA LEU A 66 5.62 -15.23 6.12
C LEU A 66 4.90 -16.00 5.02
N ILE A 67 5.36 -17.21 4.68
CA ILE A 67 4.72 -18.06 3.67
C ILE A 67 3.29 -18.36 4.10
N ILE A 68 3.09 -18.79 5.35
CA ILE A 68 1.76 -19.08 5.90
C ILE A 68 0.93 -17.81 5.97
N LEU A 69 1.50 -16.69 6.45
CA LEU A 69 0.77 -15.42 6.50
C LEU A 69 0.25 -14.99 5.12
N CYS A 70 1.04 -15.16 4.06
CA CYS A 70 0.62 -14.88 2.68
C CYS A 70 -0.52 -15.80 2.24
N ILE A 71 -0.46 -17.09 2.56
CA ILE A 71 -1.52 -18.06 2.25
C ILE A 71 -2.82 -17.69 2.99
N LEU A 72 -2.73 -17.32 4.27
CA LEU A 72 -3.87 -16.86 5.08
C LEU A 72 -4.46 -15.57 4.52
N ALA A 73 -3.62 -14.62 4.11
CA ALA A 73 -4.07 -13.37 3.49
C ALA A 73 -4.81 -13.62 2.17
N TYR A 74 -4.28 -14.50 1.33
CA TYR A 74 -4.94 -14.91 0.08
C TYR A 74 -6.26 -15.65 0.37
N GLY A 75 -6.26 -16.57 1.33
CA GLY A 75 -7.47 -17.26 1.78
C GLY A 75 -8.54 -16.31 2.28
N GLN A 76 -8.16 -15.22 2.96
CA GLN A 76 -9.08 -14.18 3.40
C GLN A 76 -9.68 -13.39 2.22
N VAL A 77 -8.90 -13.07 1.18
CA VAL A 77 -9.43 -12.47 -0.06
C VAL A 77 -10.45 -13.39 -0.71
N MET A 78 -10.15 -14.70 -0.78
CA MET A 78 -11.09 -15.69 -1.28
C MET A 78 -12.35 -15.74 -0.40
N GLY A 79 -12.22 -15.75 0.93
CA GLY A 79 -13.37 -15.67 1.84
C GLY A 79 -14.26 -14.45 1.58
N ALA A 80 -13.67 -13.27 1.34
CA ALA A 80 -14.41 -12.06 1.01
C ALA A 80 -15.18 -12.18 -0.32
N LEU A 81 -14.56 -12.78 -1.36
CA LEU A 81 -15.22 -13.04 -2.64
C LEU A 81 -16.38 -14.03 -2.50
N ALA A 82 -16.22 -15.08 -1.69
CA ALA A 82 -17.27 -16.04 -1.39
C ALA A 82 -18.52 -15.36 -0.78
N VAL A 83 -18.30 -14.40 0.13
CA VAL A 83 -19.40 -13.62 0.73
C VAL A 83 -20.13 -12.79 -0.33
N LEU A 84 -19.40 -12.08 -1.20
CA LEU A 84 -20.02 -11.28 -2.27
C LEU A 84 -20.84 -12.15 -3.20
N ARG A 85 -20.27 -13.27 -3.64
CA ARG A 85 -20.91 -14.24 -4.53
C ARG A 85 -22.17 -14.83 -3.90
N SER A 86 -22.11 -15.20 -2.62
CA SER A 86 -23.26 -15.68 -1.86
C SER A 86 -24.41 -14.66 -1.79
N PHE A 87 -24.12 -13.37 -1.57
CA PHE A 87 -25.16 -12.33 -1.61
C PHE A 87 -25.68 -12.08 -3.02
N TYR A 88 -24.81 -12.12 -4.04
CA TYR A 88 -25.18 -11.96 -5.44
C TYR A 88 -26.11 -13.07 -5.92
N MET A 89 -25.72 -14.33 -5.74
CA MET A 89 -26.52 -15.51 -6.10
C MET A 89 -27.90 -15.49 -5.45
N ARG A 90 -27.99 -15.19 -4.16
CA ARG A 90 -29.29 -15.06 -3.49
C ARG A 90 -30.14 -13.91 -4.02
N SER A 91 -29.52 -12.86 -4.52
CA SER A 91 -30.24 -11.75 -5.14
C SER A 91 -30.79 -12.17 -6.50
N LEU A 92 -30.00 -12.88 -7.31
CA LEU A 92 -30.45 -13.52 -8.56
C LEU A 92 -31.59 -14.51 -8.32
N GLU A 93 -31.48 -15.40 -7.33
CA GLU A 93 -32.53 -16.39 -7.01
C GLU A 93 -33.86 -15.72 -6.69
N ARG A 94 -33.82 -14.64 -5.91
CA ARG A 94 -35.03 -13.89 -5.53
C ARG A 94 -35.63 -13.12 -6.69
N GLU A 95 -34.81 -12.59 -7.59
CA GLU A 95 -35.26 -11.87 -8.79
C GLU A 95 -35.85 -12.81 -9.83
N ILE A 96 -35.22 -13.97 -10.08
CA ILE A 96 -35.77 -14.99 -10.99
C ILE A 96 -37.13 -15.49 -10.46
N ARG A 97 -37.24 -15.69 -9.13
CA ARG A 97 -38.48 -16.12 -8.48
C ARG A 97 -39.57 -15.05 -8.45
N SER A 98 -39.23 -13.76 -8.48
CA SER A 98 -40.25 -12.71 -8.57
C SER A 98 -40.86 -12.65 -9.98
N GLN A 99 -40.17 -13.18 -10.99
CA GLN A 99 -40.60 -13.17 -12.39
C GLN A 99 -41.25 -14.49 -12.83
N LEU A 100 -40.79 -15.62 -12.28
CA LEU A 100 -41.39 -16.93 -12.50
C LEU A 100 -42.30 -17.24 -11.31
N GLU A 101 -43.60 -17.46 -11.55
CA GLU A 101 -44.54 -17.99 -10.54
C GLU A 101 -44.21 -19.46 -10.21
N LEU A 102 -43.02 -19.69 -9.65
CA LEU A 102 -42.49 -21.02 -9.35
C LEU A 102 -43.26 -21.62 -8.19
N ARG A 103 -43.78 -22.83 -8.41
CA ARG A 103 -44.40 -23.66 -7.37
C ARG A 103 -43.34 -24.16 -6.38
N ASP A 104 -43.80 -24.49 -5.18
CA ASP A 104 -42.97 -25.20 -4.20
C ASP A 104 -42.58 -26.59 -4.73
N LEU A 105 -41.46 -27.13 -4.25
CA LEU A 105 -41.06 -28.49 -4.59
C LEU A 105 -42.08 -29.47 -4.02
N ALA A 106 -42.62 -30.36 -4.87
CA ALA A 106 -43.69 -31.29 -4.50
C ALA A 106 -43.35 -32.12 -3.25
N ASP A 107 -42.11 -32.59 -3.16
CA ASP A 107 -41.62 -33.40 -2.03
C ASP A 107 -41.30 -32.58 -0.77
N TYR A 108 -41.10 -31.26 -0.92
CA TYR A 108 -40.75 -30.34 0.16
C TYR A 108 -41.55 -29.03 0.03
N PRO A 109 -42.81 -28.99 0.52
CA PRO A 109 -43.70 -27.84 0.35
C PRO A 109 -43.18 -26.54 0.97
N ALA A 110 -42.26 -26.62 1.94
CA ALA A 110 -41.61 -25.47 2.54
C ALA A 110 -40.38 -24.95 1.75
N LEU A 111 -39.93 -25.68 0.74
CA LEU A 111 -38.77 -25.35 -0.08
C LEU A 111 -39.23 -24.88 -1.47
N ARG A 112 -39.13 -23.57 -1.69
CA ARG A 112 -39.39 -22.96 -2.99
C ARG A 112 -38.36 -23.42 -4.01
N ALA A 113 -38.79 -23.66 -5.25
CA ALA A 113 -37.86 -23.91 -6.34
C ALA A 113 -36.84 -22.75 -6.47
N LEU A 114 -35.61 -23.08 -6.87
CA LEU A 114 -34.52 -22.10 -7.04
C LEU A 114 -34.16 -21.39 -5.71
N SER A 115 -33.90 -22.17 -4.66
CA SER A 115 -33.51 -21.69 -3.31
C SER A 115 -32.22 -22.33 -2.78
N TYR A 116 -31.36 -22.85 -3.67
CA TYR A 116 -30.19 -23.63 -3.28
C TYR A 116 -29.15 -22.79 -2.54
N ALA A 117 -28.86 -21.57 -3.03
CA ALA A 117 -27.90 -20.69 -2.37
C ALA A 117 -28.43 -20.21 -1.00
N GLU A 118 -29.73 -19.93 -0.92
CA GLU A 118 -30.38 -19.53 0.35
C GLU A 118 -30.39 -20.67 1.38
N LEU A 119 -30.63 -21.91 0.95
CA LEU A 119 -30.55 -23.11 1.79
C LEU A 119 -29.13 -23.37 2.27
N THR A 120 -28.14 -23.31 1.37
CA THR A 120 -26.72 -23.56 1.70
C THR A 120 -26.20 -22.57 2.72
N VAL A 121 -26.52 -21.28 2.54
CA VAL A 121 -26.11 -20.23 3.50
C VAL A 121 -26.74 -20.45 4.87
N SER A 122 -27.99 -20.92 4.94
CA SER A 122 -28.67 -21.19 6.22
C SER A 122 -27.92 -22.25 7.06
N TYR A 123 -27.16 -23.14 6.42
CA TYR A 123 -26.27 -24.09 7.07
C TYR A 123 -24.89 -23.48 7.42
N THR A 124 -24.28 -22.73 6.50
CA THR A 124 -22.87 -22.30 6.61
C THR A 124 -22.64 -20.92 7.24
N THR A 125 -23.68 -20.10 7.45
CA THR A 125 -23.51 -18.72 7.92
C THR A 125 -23.00 -18.60 9.37
N LEU A 126 -21.90 -17.89 9.55
CA LEU A 126 -21.32 -17.50 10.84
C LEU A 126 -22.20 -16.52 11.66
N ALA A 127 -23.06 -15.74 11.01
CA ALA A 127 -23.89 -14.73 11.66
C ALA A 127 -25.23 -15.29 12.17
N ARG A 128 -25.84 -16.21 11.41
CA ARG A 128 -27.20 -16.72 11.68
C ARG A 128 -27.40 -18.24 11.49
N GLY A 129 -26.36 -19.03 11.18
CA GLY A 129 -26.47 -20.47 10.94
C GLY A 129 -26.76 -21.30 12.19
N ARG A 130 -27.10 -22.58 12.05
CA ARG A 130 -27.23 -23.51 13.19
C ARG A 130 -25.93 -23.53 14.01
N GLY A 131 -26.03 -23.62 15.34
CA GLY A 131 -24.91 -23.48 16.27
C GLY A 131 -23.70 -24.36 15.93
N PHE A 132 -23.94 -25.57 15.40
CA PHE A 132 -22.90 -26.53 15.04
C PHE A 132 -21.98 -26.05 13.90
N GLY A 133 -22.54 -25.51 12.81
CA GLY A 133 -21.72 -25.02 11.68
C GLY A 133 -20.86 -23.81 12.06
N ARG A 134 -21.41 -22.91 12.91
CA ARG A 134 -20.65 -21.78 13.46
C ARG A 134 -19.54 -22.24 14.38
N PHE A 135 -19.83 -23.22 15.23
CA PHE A 135 -18.85 -23.80 16.15
C PHE A 135 -17.70 -24.46 15.37
N MET A 136 -17.99 -25.26 14.33
CA MET A 136 -16.97 -25.88 13.49
C MET A 136 -16.08 -24.85 12.78
N ALA A 137 -16.68 -23.82 12.17
CA ALA A 137 -15.93 -22.76 11.51
C ALA A 137 -15.07 -21.96 12.52
N LEU A 138 -15.63 -21.60 13.68
CA LEU A 138 -14.89 -20.92 14.74
C LEU A 138 -13.74 -21.77 15.25
N MET A 139 -13.97 -23.08 15.45
CA MET A 139 -12.94 -24.02 15.89
C MET A 139 -11.80 -24.09 14.88
N ILE A 140 -12.08 -24.22 13.58
CA ILE A 140 -11.05 -24.22 12.53
C ILE A 140 -10.24 -22.92 12.57
N PHE A 141 -10.90 -21.76 12.64
CA PHE A 141 -10.20 -20.48 12.73
C PHE A 141 -9.35 -20.38 13.98
N VAL A 142 -9.90 -20.68 15.16
CA VAL A 142 -9.19 -20.61 16.44
C VAL A 142 -8.01 -21.57 16.45
N SER A 143 -8.17 -22.81 15.99
CA SER A 143 -7.10 -23.79 15.90
C SER A 143 -5.98 -23.32 14.98
N LEU A 144 -6.32 -22.80 13.79
CA LEU A 144 -5.33 -22.29 12.84
C LEU A 144 -4.56 -21.09 13.43
N TRP A 145 -5.27 -20.15 14.06
CA TRP A 145 -4.66 -18.99 14.73
C TRP A 145 -3.78 -19.39 15.91
N LEU A 146 -4.23 -20.34 16.72
CA LEU A 146 -3.51 -20.79 17.91
C LEU A 146 -2.24 -21.55 17.52
N VAL A 147 -2.32 -22.44 16.53
CA VAL A 147 -1.16 -23.20 16.06
C VAL A 147 -0.17 -22.29 15.32
N PHE A 148 -0.64 -21.50 14.34
CA PHE A 148 0.24 -20.58 13.62
C PHE A 148 0.84 -19.51 14.53
N GLY A 149 0.00 -18.86 15.35
CA GLY A 149 0.43 -17.83 16.28
C GLY A 149 1.36 -18.38 17.36
N GLY A 150 1.06 -19.56 17.90
CA GLY A 150 1.89 -20.27 18.87
C GLY A 150 3.26 -20.64 18.31
N LEU A 151 3.31 -21.23 17.12
CA LEU A 151 4.59 -21.56 16.45
C LEU A 151 5.39 -20.31 16.11
N THR A 152 4.73 -19.26 15.60
CA THR A 152 5.39 -17.99 15.27
C THR A 152 5.96 -17.31 16.52
N LEU A 153 5.20 -17.31 17.63
CA LEU A 153 5.65 -16.79 18.91
C LEU A 153 6.81 -17.62 19.47
N PHE A 154 6.68 -18.95 19.44
CA PHE A 154 7.75 -19.87 19.85
C PHE A 154 9.04 -19.52 19.10
N LEU A 155 9.00 -19.49 17.77
CA LEU A 155 10.17 -19.14 16.96
C LEU A 155 10.72 -17.74 17.27
N ALA A 156 9.84 -16.75 17.52
CA ALA A 156 10.27 -15.41 17.90
C ALA A 156 11.03 -15.39 19.24
N LEU A 157 10.59 -16.16 20.23
CA LEU A 157 11.24 -16.24 21.55
C LEU A 157 12.65 -16.82 21.48
N TRP A 158 12.95 -17.64 20.46
CA TRP A 158 14.29 -18.17 20.18
C TRP A 158 15.22 -17.21 19.45
N LEU A 159 14.73 -16.02 19.08
CA LEU A 159 15.48 -15.02 18.33
C LEU A 159 15.83 -13.80 19.20
N THR A 160 16.79 -13.00 18.73
CA THR A 160 17.21 -11.78 19.41
C THR A 160 16.13 -10.67 19.32
N PRO A 161 16.13 -9.67 20.23
CA PRO A 161 15.10 -8.63 20.29
C PRO A 161 14.80 -7.89 18.98
N PRO A 162 15.78 -7.59 18.09
CA PRO A 162 15.49 -6.96 16.80
C PRO A 162 14.57 -7.81 15.92
N TRP A 163 14.79 -9.12 15.89
CA TRP A 163 13.93 -10.05 15.14
C TRP A 163 12.58 -10.22 15.81
N GLN A 164 12.52 -10.26 17.15
CA GLN A 164 11.25 -10.29 17.88
C GLN A 164 10.39 -9.07 17.53
N ILE A 165 10.97 -7.87 17.53
CA ILE A 165 10.27 -6.63 17.16
C ILE A 165 9.83 -6.68 15.68
N ALA A 166 10.71 -7.09 14.78
CA ALA A 166 10.38 -7.21 13.36
C ALA A 166 9.22 -8.21 13.13
N MET A 167 9.28 -9.38 13.76
CA MET A 167 8.24 -10.40 13.71
C MET A 167 6.92 -9.89 14.34
N ALA A 168 6.98 -9.19 15.47
CA ALA A 168 5.80 -8.62 16.09
C ALA A 168 5.13 -7.57 15.20
N VAL A 169 5.91 -6.71 14.54
CA VAL A 169 5.38 -5.70 13.61
C VAL A 169 4.78 -6.36 12.36
N VAL A 170 5.50 -7.27 11.72
CA VAL A 170 5.08 -7.89 10.46
C VAL A 170 3.92 -8.87 10.69
N TYR A 171 4.10 -9.84 11.60
CA TYR A 171 3.09 -10.87 11.84
C TYR A 171 1.94 -10.36 12.69
N GLY A 172 2.20 -9.51 13.70
CA GLY A 172 1.12 -8.89 14.47
C GLY A 172 0.28 -7.94 13.61
N GLY A 173 0.91 -7.09 12.80
CA GLY A 173 0.22 -6.19 11.87
C GLY A 173 -0.56 -6.94 10.78
N GLY A 174 0.05 -7.96 10.18
CA GLY A 174 -0.60 -8.84 9.21
C GLY A 174 -1.78 -9.60 9.81
N ALA A 175 -1.57 -10.20 10.99
CA ALA A 175 -2.59 -10.95 11.70
C ALA A 175 -3.83 -10.09 12.00
N LEU A 176 -3.58 -8.88 12.51
CA LEU A 176 -4.61 -7.92 12.83
C LEU A 176 -5.40 -7.48 11.60
N THR A 177 -4.71 -7.28 10.47
CA THR A 177 -5.35 -6.92 9.20
C THR A 177 -6.27 -8.05 8.71
N ILE A 178 -5.80 -9.30 8.73
CA ILE A 178 -6.60 -10.46 8.34
C ILE A 178 -7.82 -10.62 9.27
N PHE A 179 -7.61 -10.53 10.59
CA PHE A 179 -8.68 -10.66 11.58
C PHE A 179 -9.76 -9.57 11.41
N THR A 180 -9.34 -8.31 11.26
CA THR A 180 -10.28 -7.19 11.08
C THR A 180 -11.08 -7.31 9.77
N ASP A 181 -10.43 -7.74 8.69
CA ASP A 181 -11.12 -8.02 7.43
C ASP A 181 -12.07 -9.21 7.56
N THR A 182 -11.68 -10.28 8.26
CA THR A 182 -12.52 -11.45 8.54
C THR A 182 -13.81 -11.05 9.27
N VAL A 183 -13.69 -10.21 10.31
CA VAL A 183 -14.85 -9.70 11.06
C VAL A 183 -15.75 -8.84 10.17
N GLN A 184 -15.18 -7.97 9.34
CA GLN A 184 -15.97 -7.10 8.45
C GLN A 184 -16.70 -7.87 7.36
N THR A 185 -16.04 -8.86 6.76
CA THR A 185 -16.56 -9.66 5.65
C THR A 185 -17.56 -10.71 6.15
N ASN A 186 -17.25 -11.44 7.21
CA ASN A 186 -18.09 -12.55 7.69
C ASN A 186 -19.20 -12.10 8.65
N MET A 187 -18.88 -11.35 9.71
CA MET A 187 -19.89 -10.95 10.70
C MET A 187 -20.78 -9.81 10.19
N ARG A 188 -20.25 -8.95 9.33
CA ARG A 188 -20.96 -7.79 8.76
C ARG A 188 -21.21 -7.92 7.26
N GLY A 189 -21.29 -9.14 6.74
CA GLY A 189 -21.40 -9.46 5.31
C GLY A 189 -22.47 -8.67 4.55
N ARG A 190 -23.65 -8.43 5.14
CA ARG A 190 -24.70 -7.59 4.50
C ARG A 190 -24.24 -6.15 4.27
N SER A 191 -23.59 -5.55 5.27
CA SER A 191 -23.07 -4.18 5.16
C SER A 191 -21.87 -4.11 4.21
N PHE A 192 -21.05 -5.16 4.18
CA PHE A 192 -19.95 -5.31 3.24
C PHE A 192 -20.46 -5.37 1.80
N PHE A 193 -21.42 -6.26 1.52
CA PHE A 193 -22.07 -6.36 0.21
C PHE A 193 -22.71 -5.04 -0.23
N HIS A 194 -23.53 -4.41 0.62
CA HIS A 194 -24.15 -3.12 0.32
C HIS A 194 -23.12 -2.02 0.00
N ARG A 195 -22.00 -1.99 0.74
CA ARG A 195 -20.91 -1.06 0.45
C ARG A 195 -20.30 -1.31 -0.93
N GLN A 196 -20.08 -2.58 -1.30
CA GLN A 196 -19.55 -2.91 -2.62
C GLN A 196 -20.55 -2.57 -3.72
N VAL A 197 -21.84 -2.87 -3.57
CA VAL A 197 -22.89 -2.46 -4.52
C VAL A 197 -22.90 -0.94 -4.71
N ALA A 198 -22.83 -0.16 -3.63
CA ALA A 198 -22.77 1.30 -3.73
C ALA A 198 -21.50 1.81 -4.43
N LEU A 199 -20.36 1.14 -4.25
CA LEU A 199 -19.12 1.47 -4.97
C LEU A 199 -19.20 1.10 -6.44
N THR A 200 -19.75 -0.08 -6.76
CA THR A 200 -19.97 -0.54 -8.13
C THR A 200 -20.93 0.37 -8.87
N SER A 201 -22.07 0.73 -8.27
CA SER A 201 -23.05 1.66 -8.84
C SER A 201 -22.40 3.02 -9.13
N ARG A 202 -21.62 3.57 -8.21
CA ARG A 202 -20.87 4.82 -8.44
C ARG A 202 -19.85 4.72 -9.58
N ARG A 203 -19.23 3.55 -9.75
CA ARG A 203 -18.26 3.29 -10.84
C ARG A 203 -18.96 3.08 -12.18
N GLN A 204 -20.10 2.40 -12.19
CA GLN A 204 -20.92 2.19 -13.39
C GLN A 204 -21.59 3.49 -13.85
N SER A 205 -22.03 4.34 -12.92
CA SER A 205 -22.56 5.67 -13.24
C SER A 205 -21.48 6.70 -13.57
N GLY A 206 -20.24 6.41 -13.17
CA GLY A 206 -19.09 7.24 -13.48
C GLY A 206 -18.60 6.95 -14.89
N SER A 207 -18.07 7.97 -15.57
CA SER A 207 -17.33 7.72 -16.80
C SER A 207 -16.18 6.77 -16.51
N MET A 208 -15.99 5.75 -17.36
CA MET A 208 -14.76 4.96 -17.36
C MET A 208 -13.55 5.80 -17.81
N LEU A 209 -13.78 7.00 -18.34
CA LEU A 209 -12.76 7.99 -18.63
C LEU A 209 -12.34 8.75 -17.35
N PRO A 210 -11.07 9.18 -17.24
CA PRO A 210 -10.59 9.93 -16.08
C PRO A 210 -11.39 11.21 -15.87
N SER A 211 -12.20 11.27 -14.80
CA SER A 211 -13.01 12.44 -14.50
C SER A 211 -12.19 13.54 -13.81
N GLY A 212 -12.11 14.72 -14.43
CA GLY A 212 -11.65 15.96 -13.80
C GLY A 212 -12.80 16.94 -13.62
N SER A 213 -13.32 17.11 -12.39
CA SER A 213 -13.75 18.42 -11.80
C SER A 213 -14.52 18.29 -10.46
N PRO A 214 -14.52 19.32 -9.57
CA PRO A 214 -14.89 19.24 -8.14
C PRO A 214 -16.07 20.15 -7.73
N THR A 215 -16.66 19.96 -6.54
CA THR A 215 -17.31 21.08 -5.79
C THR A 215 -17.49 20.85 -4.27
N PRO A 216 -18.10 19.77 -3.73
CA PRO A 216 -18.24 19.61 -2.27
C PRO A 216 -16.97 19.05 -1.57
N ALA A 217 -16.03 18.53 -2.36
CA ALA A 217 -14.83 17.87 -1.85
C ALA A 217 -13.74 18.85 -1.36
N VAL A 218 -13.83 20.14 -1.69
CA VAL A 218 -12.74 21.10 -1.46
C VAL A 218 -12.51 21.35 0.02
N SER A 219 -13.56 21.53 0.84
CA SER A 219 -13.41 21.81 2.28
C SER A 219 -12.84 20.61 3.06
N LYS A 220 -13.30 19.39 2.76
CA LYS A 220 -12.73 18.16 3.36
C LYS A 220 -11.30 17.89 2.87
N LYS A 221 -10.99 18.20 1.61
CA LYS A 221 -9.63 18.12 1.07
C LYS A 221 -8.72 19.15 1.73
N LEU A 222 -9.19 20.37 1.94
CA LEU A 222 -8.44 21.42 2.63
C LEU A 222 -8.14 21.02 4.07
N LEU A 223 -9.12 20.57 4.85
CA LEU A 223 -8.87 20.14 6.23
C LEU A 223 -7.82 19.01 6.29
N ARG A 224 -7.93 18.01 5.42
CA ARG A 224 -6.94 16.93 5.32
C ARG A 224 -5.55 17.46 4.96
N TYR A 225 -5.49 18.38 4.01
CA TYR A 225 -4.26 19.06 3.62
C TYR A 225 -3.66 19.86 4.79
N LEU A 226 -4.47 20.61 5.55
CA LEU A 226 -3.96 21.37 6.69
C LEU A 226 -3.37 20.45 7.76
N VAL A 227 -3.99 19.29 8.03
CA VAL A 227 -3.49 18.31 9.02
C VAL A 227 -2.24 17.56 8.54
N LEU A 228 -2.21 17.13 7.28
CA LEU A 228 -1.08 16.42 6.70
C LEU A 228 -0.98 16.76 5.19
N PRO A 229 -0.25 17.85 4.86
CA PRO A 229 -0.13 18.35 3.49
C PRO A 229 0.44 17.32 2.51
N ARG A 230 1.50 16.61 2.92
CA ARG A 230 2.26 15.68 2.09
C ARG A 230 2.42 14.32 2.79
N PRO A 231 1.38 13.47 2.77
CA PRO A 231 1.45 12.14 3.34
C PRO A 231 2.51 11.27 2.63
N ASP A 232 2.66 11.40 1.31
CA ASP A 232 3.64 10.64 0.54
C ASP A 232 5.09 10.98 0.85
N ASP A 233 5.34 12.15 1.40
CA ASP A 233 6.69 12.55 1.81
C ASP A 233 7.09 11.99 3.19
N LEU A 234 6.16 11.41 3.97
CA LEU A 234 6.49 10.81 5.28
C LEU A 234 7.46 9.63 5.17
N VAL A 235 7.52 8.96 4.01
CA VAL A 235 8.50 7.89 3.76
C VAL A 235 9.95 8.41 3.88
N LYS A 236 10.18 9.71 3.67
CA LYS A 236 11.50 10.34 3.87
C LYS A 236 11.89 10.40 5.34
N GLY A 237 10.92 10.36 6.25
CA GLY A 237 11.14 10.22 7.69
C GLY A 237 11.88 8.94 8.08
N LEU A 238 11.94 7.93 7.21
CA LEU A 238 12.77 6.75 7.41
C LEU A 238 14.25 7.10 7.58
N PHE A 239 14.74 8.21 7.03
CA PHE A 239 16.11 8.66 7.23
C PHE A 239 16.36 9.16 8.66
N VAL A 240 15.36 9.81 9.29
CA VAL A 240 15.44 10.19 10.70
C VAL A 240 15.49 8.95 11.57
N VAL A 241 14.61 7.97 11.30
CA VAL A 241 14.59 6.69 12.02
C VAL A 241 15.87 5.89 11.81
N ALA A 242 16.41 5.89 10.59
CA ALA A 242 17.70 5.26 10.29
C ALA A 242 18.83 5.92 11.07
N GLY A 243 18.88 7.25 11.12
CA GLY A 243 19.86 7.98 11.93
C GLY A 243 19.81 7.60 13.41
N ILE A 244 18.59 7.53 13.97
CA ILE A 244 18.36 7.05 15.34
C ILE A 244 18.89 5.63 15.49
N ALA A 245 18.47 4.70 14.64
CA ALA A 245 18.85 3.30 14.72
C ALA A 245 20.38 3.11 14.65
N VAL A 246 21.06 3.77 13.70
CA VAL A 246 22.51 3.66 13.57
C VAL A 246 23.20 4.24 14.82
N ALA A 247 22.75 5.38 15.35
CA ALA A 247 23.29 5.95 16.59
C ALA A 247 23.11 5.00 17.80
N LEU A 248 21.98 4.30 17.89
CA LEU A 248 21.76 3.30 18.94
C LEU A 248 22.69 2.09 18.81
N THR A 249 23.04 1.69 17.58
CA THR A 249 23.90 0.53 17.32
C THR A 249 25.39 0.81 17.49
N VAL A 250 25.85 1.99 17.10
CA VAL A 250 27.29 2.36 17.15
C VAL A 250 27.73 2.72 18.58
N GLY A 251 26.78 2.93 19.49
CA GLY A 251 27.03 3.36 20.86
C GLY A 251 26.83 4.87 21.00
N ARG A 252 26.73 5.34 22.25
CA ARG A 252 26.46 6.74 22.60
C ARG A 252 27.67 7.38 23.25
N ASP A 253 27.73 8.71 23.26
CA ASP A 253 28.77 9.51 23.93
C ASP A 253 28.74 9.40 25.49
N GLY A 254 28.55 8.21 26.06
CA GLY A 254 28.49 7.99 27.52
C GLY A 254 27.28 8.61 28.23
N ARG A 255 26.32 9.18 27.49
CA ARG A 255 25.10 9.82 28.03
C ARG A 255 23.95 8.82 28.20
N PRO A 256 23.03 9.08 29.15
CA PRO A 256 21.83 8.27 29.30
C PRO A 256 21.02 8.24 28.00
N ALA A 257 20.46 7.08 27.72
CA ALA A 257 19.62 6.85 26.56
C ALA A 257 18.35 7.72 26.61
N PRO A 258 18.02 8.46 25.53
CA PRO A 258 16.70 9.03 25.40
C PRO A 258 15.64 7.95 25.53
N THR A 259 14.52 8.27 26.18
CA THR A 259 13.39 7.35 26.26
C THR A 259 12.82 7.08 24.87
N ALA A 260 12.24 5.90 24.65
CA ALA A 260 11.59 5.60 23.38
C ALA A 260 10.47 6.62 23.05
N GLY A 261 9.75 7.08 24.07
CA GLY A 261 8.75 8.14 23.93
C GLY A 261 9.34 9.47 23.44
N ALA A 262 10.51 9.86 23.94
CA ALA A 262 11.21 11.07 23.49
C ALA A 262 11.65 10.96 22.02
N LEU A 263 12.19 9.81 21.60
CA LEU A 263 12.57 9.58 20.21
C LEU A 263 11.36 9.59 19.26
N VAL A 264 10.24 9.01 19.66
CA VAL A 264 8.98 9.04 18.88
C VAL A 264 8.47 10.47 18.75
N LEU A 265 8.41 11.22 19.85
CA LEU A 265 7.99 12.62 19.83
C LEU A 265 8.94 13.49 19.00
N PHE A 266 10.25 13.20 19.00
CA PHE A 266 11.24 13.88 18.15
C PHE A 266 10.97 13.64 16.66
N VAL A 267 10.72 12.38 16.26
CA VAL A 267 10.35 12.06 14.87
C VAL A 267 9.07 12.80 14.47
N ILE A 268 8.07 12.85 15.35
CA ILE A 268 6.83 13.62 15.11
C ILE A 268 7.14 15.12 14.96
N ALA A 269 7.97 15.69 15.83
CA ALA A 269 8.32 17.11 15.75
C ALA A 269 9.02 17.45 14.42
N VAL A 270 10.03 16.66 14.03
CA VAL A 270 10.77 16.89 12.78
C VAL A 270 9.88 16.68 11.55
N GLU A 271 9.21 15.53 11.44
CA GLU A 271 8.49 15.17 10.21
C GLU A 271 7.11 15.82 10.10
N TRP A 272 6.35 15.93 11.21
CA TRP A 272 4.99 16.47 11.19
C TRP A 272 4.91 17.97 11.48
N LEU A 273 5.73 18.51 12.38
CA LEU A 273 5.71 19.95 12.67
C LEU A 273 6.59 20.73 11.69
N VAL A 274 7.86 20.33 11.50
CA VAL A 274 8.82 21.12 10.72
C VAL A 274 8.78 20.81 9.22
N TYR A 275 8.82 19.54 8.80
CA TYR A 275 8.83 19.23 7.37
C TYR A 275 7.49 19.53 6.70
N GLN A 276 6.36 19.21 7.34
CA GLN A 276 5.05 19.58 6.77
C GLN A 276 4.86 21.09 6.68
N SER A 277 5.35 21.87 7.64
CA SER A 277 5.31 23.35 7.57
C SER A 277 6.14 23.85 6.38
N ARG A 278 7.33 23.29 6.16
CA ARG A 278 8.18 23.59 4.99
C ARG A 278 7.50 23.19 3.68
N TYR A 279 6.78 22.06 3.64
CA TYR A 279 6.04 21.65 2.45
C TYR A 279 4.88 22.61 2.14
N GLN A 280 4.16 23.11 3.15
CA GLN A 280 3.15 24.15 2.95
C GLN A 280 3.74 25.43 2.37
N TRP A 281 4.90 25.87 2.88
CA TRP A 281 5.61 27.02 2.32
C TRP A 281 5.94 26.83 0.84
N ASN A 282 6.46 25.65 0.46
CA ASN A 282 6.73 25.30 -0.92
C ASN A 282 5.46 25.28 -1.79
N ASP A 283 4.36 24.74 -1.27
CA ASP A 283 3.09 24.66 -1.99
C ASP A 283 2.50 26.06 -2.21
N ILE A 284 2.55 26.96 -1.22
CA ILE A 284 2.12 28.36 -1.34
C ILE A 284 2.90 29.09 -2.43
N ARG A 285 4.24 28.96 -2.43
CA ARG A 285 5.09 29.57 -3.47
C ARG A 285 4.83 28.98 -4.86
N GLY A 286 4.45 27.70 -4.92
CA GLY A 286 4.22 26.96 -6.17
C GLY A 286 2.84 27.13 -6.80
N ILE A 287 1.90 27.86 -6.19
CA ILE A 287 0.50 27.94 -6.65
C ILE A 287 0.39 28.37 -8.12
N ALA A 288 1.11 29.42 -8.52
CA ALA A 288 1.04 29.92 -9.89
C ALA A 288 1.57 28.90 -10.92
N GLU A 289 2.60 28.14 -10.54
CA GLU A 289 3.20 27.11 -11.40
C GLU A 289 2.33 25.87 -11.52
N ASP A 290 1.63 25.50 -10.44
CA ASP A 290 0.70 24.37 -10.45
C ASP A 290 -0.53 24.66 -11.29
N ALA A 291 -1.02 25.92 -11.28
CA ALA A 291 -2.14 26.35 -12.11
C ALA A 291 -1.82 26.26 -13.61
N GLN A 292 -0.56 26.49 -14.00
CA GLN A 292 -0.09 26.46 -15.38
C GLN A 292 0.34 25.07 -15.87
N ALA A 293 0.28 24.04 -15.02
CA ALA A 293 0.74 22.70 -15.37
C ALA A 293 -0.25 21.95 -16.29
N PRO A 294 0.21 21.10 -17.22
CA PRO A 294 -0.68 20.26 -18.05
C PRO A 294 -1.64 19.41 -17.22
N SER A 295 -1.18 18.92 -16.06
CA SER A 295 -1.97 18.16 -15.09
C SER A 295 -2.54 19.01 -13.94
N SER A 296 -2.81 20.31 -14.13
CA SER A 296 -3.22 21.24 -13.06
C SER A 296 -4.36 20.70 -12.16
N ALA A 297 -5.36 20.02 -12.75
CA ALA A 297 -6.47 19.38 -12.04
C ALA A 297 -6.05 18.26 -11.07
N GLN A 298 -4.96 17.54 -11.38
CA GLN A 298 -4.35 16.52 -10.53
C GLN A 298 -3.21 17.08 -9.67
N ARG A 299 -2.64 18.22 -10.07
CA ARG A 299 -1.48 18.82 -9.43
C ARG A 299 -1.84 19.62 -8.20
N GLY A 300 -2.94 20.40 -8.25
CA GLY A 300 -3.35 21.39 -7.25
C GLY A 300 -3.00 21.03 -5.81
N ARG A 301 -1.77 21.40 -5.41
CA ARG A 301 -1.15 20.94 -4.15
C ARG A 301 -1.88 21.51 -2.94
N LEU A 302 -2.36 22.74 -3.07
CA LEU A 302 -3.21 23.43 -2.12
C LEU A 302 -4.68 23.38 -2.58
N PRO A 303 -5.56 22.61 -1.91
CA PRO A 303 -6.99 22.61 -2.20
C PRO A 303 -7.55 24.03 -2.03
N GLY A 304 -8.31 24.51 -3.02
CA GLY A 304 -8.86 25.88 -2.99
C GLY A 304 -7.91 26.98 -3.47
N GLY A 305 -6.69 26.64 -3.90
CA GLY A 305 -5.76 27.57 -4.54
C GLY A 305 -5.41 28.78 -3.65
N ALA A 306 -5.27 29.96 -4.27
CA ALA A 306 -4.88 31.19 -3.59
C ALA A 306 -5.78 31.57 -2.39
N ALA A 307 -7.08 31.24 -2.45
CA ALA A 307 -8.03 31.51 -1.37
C ALA A 307 -7.71 30.76 -0.06
N SER A 308 -6.94 29.67 -0.13
CA SER A 308 -6.58 28.84 1.03
C SER A 308 -5.21 29.17 1.62
N VAL A 309 -4.50 30.17 1.05
CA VAL A 309 -3.18 30.61 1.54
C VAL A 309 -3.22 31.08 3.01
N PRO A 310 -4.18 31.89 3.47
CA PRO A 310 -4.21 32.34 4.87
C PRO A 310 -4.33 31.17 5.86
N ALA A 311 -5.20 30.19 5.56
CA ALA A 311 -5.38 29.02 6.41
C ALA A 311 -4.11 28.14 6.46
N SER A 312 -3.41 28.01 5.32
CA SER A 312 -2.14 27.28 5.24
C SER A 312 -1.03 27.98 6.03
N LEU A 313 -0.90 29.32 5.91
CA LEU A 313 0.04 30.13 6.67
C LEU A 313 -0.22 30.06 8.18
N LEU A 314 -1.48 30.18 8.60
CA LEU A 314 -1.86 30.05 10.01
C LEU A 314 -1.48 28.68 10.57
N THR A 315 -1.76 27.61 9.82
CA THR A 315 -1.40 26.24 10.25
C THR A 315 0.11 26.04 10.32
N MET A 316 0.85 26.61 9.36
CA MET A 316 2.31 26.61 9.36
C MET A 316 2.86 27.30 10.63
N LEU A 317 2.32 28.47 10.98
CA LEU A 317 2.70 29.20 12.19
C LEU A 317 2.37 28.40 13.46
N LEU A 318 1.16 27.83 13.55
CA LEU A 318 0.74 27.01 14.68
C LEU A 318 1.66 25.78 14.88
N ARG A 319 2.14 25.16 13.81
CA ARG A 319 3.12 24.06 13.89
C ARG A 319 4.46 24.51 14.46
N LEU A 320 4.96 25.67 14.04
CA LEU A 320 6.22 26.21 14.56
C LEU A 320 6.08 26.63 16.03
N ILE A 321 4.94 27.21 16.41
CA ILE A 321 4.62 27.50 17.81
C ILE A 321 4.56 26.19 18.62
N ALA A 322 3.85 25.17 18.13
CA ALA A 322 3.78 23.86 18.79
C ALA A 322 5.15 23.20 18.94
N MET A 323 6.04 23.34 17.96
CA MET A 323 7.42 22.90 18.06
C MET A 323 8.18 23.66 19.16
N GLY A 324 8.00 24.98 19.25
CA GLY A 324 8.52 25.78 20.37
C GLY A 324 8.00 25.31 21.73
N TRP A 325 6.74 24.90 21.83
CA TRP A 325 6.17 24.30 23.04
C TRP A 325 6.79 22.94 23.37
N VAL A 326 7.03 22.08 22.38
CA VAL A 326 7.73 20.80 22.59
C VAL A 326 9.11 21.03 23.20
N VAL A 327 9.84 22.04 22.72
CA VAL A 327 11.14 22.43 23.28
C VAL A 327 10.99 23.03 24.68
N ALA A 328 10.00 23.89 24.92
CA ALA A 328 9.83 24.60 26.18
C ALA A 328 9.34 23.70 27.34
N LEU A 329 8.53 22.69 27.04
CA LEU A 329 7.98 21.75 28.04
C LEU A 329 9.00 20.68 28.46
N GLY A 330 10.08 20.51 27.69
CA GLY A 330 11.09 19.47 27.90
C GLY A 330 10.57 18.06 27.62
N TRP A 331 11.47 17.09 27.66
CA TRP A 331 11.15 15.70 27.34
C TRP A 331 10.87 14.90 28.61
N PRO A 332 9.89 13.99 28.60
CA PRO A 332 9.63 13.12 29.74
C PRO A 332 10.90 12.34 30.13
N GLY A 333 11.43 12.62 31.31
CA GLY A 333 12.59 11.93 31.87
C GLY A 333 13.97 12.47 31.45
N GLU A 334 14.07 13.64 30.80
CA GLU A 334 15.35 14.29 30.46
C GLU A 334 15.57 15.63 31.20
N PRO A 335 16.82 16.11 31.31
CA PRO A 335 17.11 17.45 31.80
C PRO A 335 16.37 18.53 30.99
N ARG A 336 16.05 19.67 31.62
CA ARG A 336 15.29 20.80 31.04
C ARG A 336 15.81 21.34 29.69
N VAL A 337 17.07 21.09 29.33
CA VAL A 337 17.61 21.31 27.99
C VAL A 337 18.27 20.01 27.54
N SER A 338 17.52 19.20 26.81
CA SER A 338 18.04 17.97 26.21
C SER A 338 18.87 18.27 24.96
N ARG A 339 19.67 17.31 24.51
CA ARG A 339 20.32 17.38 23.19
C ARG A 339 19.27 17.43 22.07
N ALA A 340 18.13 16.79 22.25
CA ALA A 340 17.02 16.81 21.30
C ALA A 340 16.43 18.23 21.12
N ASP A 341 16.37 19.03 22.18
CA ASP A 341 15.92 20.44 22.12
C ASP A 341 16.85 21.29 21.25
N LEU A 342 18.16 21.18 21.49
CA LEU A 342 19.16 21.88 20.68
C LEU A 342 19.13 21.42 19.22
N VAL A 343 18.99 20.12 18.99
CA VAL A 343 18.88 19.55 17.63
C VAL A 343 17.62 20.06 16.93
N LEU A 344 16.47 20.14 17.61
CA LEU A 344 15.24 20.70 17.04
C LEU A 344 15.37 22.19 16.72
N LEU A 345 16.00 22.97 17.60
CA LEU A 345 16.25 24.40 17.38
C LEU A 345 17.15 24.65 16.17
N ILE A 346 18.13 23.77 15.92
CA ILE A 346 18.99 23.82 14.73
C ILE A 346 18.26 23.27 13.49
N ALA A 347 17.36 22.30 13.65
CA ALA A 347 16.65 21.66 12.55
C ALA A 347 15.82 22.66 11.73
N VAL A 348 15.11 23.58 12.39
CA VAL A 348 14.27 24.58 11.72
C VAL A 348 15.07 25.48 10.75
N PRO A 349 16.09 26.24 11.19
CA PRO A 349 16.86 27.08 10.28
C PRO A 349 17.61 26.27 9.23
N LEU A 350 18.05 25.04 9.54
CA LEU A 350 18.71 24.16 8.57
C LEU A 350 17.74 23.71 7.45
N ILE A 351 16.55 23.21 7.82
CA ILE A 351 15.54 22.71 6.88
C ILE A 351 15.01 23.86 6.00
N TYR A 352 14.70 25.01 6.61
CA TYR A 352 14.27 26.19 5.86
C TYR A 352 15.41 26.78 5.03
N GLY A 353 16.64 26.82 5.57
CA GLY A 353 17.83 27.30 4.87
C GLY A 353 18.13 26.53 3.59
N VAL A 354 18.06 25.19 3.62
CA VAL A 354 18.16 24.35 2.41
C VAL A 354 17.03 24.67 1.43
N GLY A 355 15.81 24.90 1.93
CA GLY A 355 14.67 25.32 1.11
C GLY A 355 14.87 26.67 0.42
N ILE A 356 15.38 27.66 1.16
CA ILE A 356 15.70 28.99 0.64
C ILE A 356 16.81 28.90 -0.40
N ALA A 357 17.90 28.18 -0.12
CA ALA A 357 19.00 28.00 -1.06
C ALA A 357 18.52 27.38 -2.39
N TYR A 358 17.71 26.33 -2.32
CA TYR A 358 17.11 25.70 -3.50
C TYR A 358 16.31 26.71 -4.33
N GLU A 359 15.46 27.48 -3.66
CA GLU A 359 14.55 28.40 -4.32
C GLU A 359 15.28 29.62 -4.90
N THR A 360 16.34 30.09 -4.25
CA THR A 360 17.23 31.13 -4.79
C THR A 360 17.93 30.65 -6.06
N ILE A 361 18.51 29.44 -6.05
CA ILE A 361 19.14 28.84 -7.25
C ILE A 361 18.12 28.67 -8.37
N ARG A 362 16.90 28.23 -8.02
CA ARG A 362 15.82 28.05 -8.98
C ARG A 362 15.37 29.37 -9.59
N HIS A 363 15.26 30.43 -8.78
CA HIS A 363 14.88 31.75 -9.23
C HIS A 363 15.91 32.37 -10.17
N THR A 364 17.21 32.29 -9.84
CA THR A 364 18.28 32.79 -10.72
C THR A 364 18.34 32.01 -12.04
N ALA A 365 18.13 30.70 -12.01
CA ALA A 365 18.05 29.88 -13.23
C ALA A 365 16.87 30.26 -14.13
N ARG A 366 15.75 30.73 -13.57
CA ARG A 366 14.59 31.22 -14.35
C ARG A 366 14.85 32.55 -15.02
N LEU A 367 15.44 33.49 -14.28
CA LEU A 367 15.75 34.83 -14.81
C LEU A 367 16.72 34.77 -15.99
N ALA A 368 17.67 33.84 -15.94
CA ALA A 368 18.62 33.64 -17.02
C ALA A 368 17.98 33.13 -18.33
N LYS A 369 16.71 32.67 -18.31
CA LYS A 369 15.98 32.00 -19.41
C LYS A 369 16.72 30.83 -20.09
N ASP A 370 17.90 30.47 -19.60
CA ASP A 370 18.70 29.34 -20.00
C ASP A 370 19.24 28.67 -18.72
N SER A 371 18.84 27.42 -18.50
CA SER A 371 19.39 26.63 -17.40
C SER A 371 20.76 26.12 -17.81
N ARG A 372 21.79 26.90 -17.47
CA ARG A 372 23.18 26.47 -17.59
C ARG A 372 23.41 25.20 -16.74
N TRP A 373 24.28 24.31 -17.21
CA TRP A 373 24.66 23.08 -16.50
C TRP A 373 25.00 23.26 -15.02
N PRO A 374 25.73 24.31 -14.61
CA PRO A 374 26.02 24.55 -13.18
C PRO A 374 24.75 24.73 -12.35
N ASN A 375 23.70 25.35 -12.88
CA ASN A 375 22.45 25.56 -12.15
C ASN A 375 21.73 24.23 -11.89
N LEU A 376 21.72 23.31 -12.87
CA LEU A 376 21.15 21.97 -12.68
C LEU A 376 21.93 21.21 -11.60
N LEU A 377 23.27 21.22 -11.67
CA LEU A 377 24.12 20.53 -10.69
C LEU A 377 23.96 21.10 -9.28
N LEU A 378 23.94 22.43 -9.14
CA LEU A 378 23.68 23.10 -7.86
C LEU A 378 22.29 22.76 -7.32
N THR A 379 21.28 22.79 -8.19
CA THR A 379 19.91 22.45 -7.80
C THR A 379 19.84 21.01 -7.30
N LEU A 380 20.39 20.05 -8.05
CA LEU A 380 20.46 18.62 -7.69
C LEU A 380 21.24 18.40 -6.40
N GLY A 381 22.35 19.11 -6.21
CA GLY A 381 23.16 19.05 -5.00
C GLY A 381 22.37 19.50 -3.78
N VAL A 382 21.71 20.66 -3.85
CA VAL A 382 20.96 21.23 -2.74
C VAL A 382 19.72 20.41 -2.37
N VAL A 383 18.95 19.91 -3.34
CA VAL A 383 17.79 19.06 -3.03
C VAL A 383 18.20 17.71 -2.43
N GLY A 384 19.38 17.19 -2.80
CA GLY A 384 19.96 15.98 -2.22
C GLY A 384 20.31 16.12 -0.73
N ILE A 385 20.65 17.33 -0.25
CA ILE A 385 21.03 17.59 1.15
C ILE A 385 19.88 17.32 2.14
N GLY A 386 18.63 17.36 1.69
CA GLY A 386 17.49 17.09 2.56
C GLY A 386 17.50 15.70 3.21
N TYR A 387 18.21 14.72 2.64
CA TYR A 387 18.32 13.34 3.14
C TYR A 387 19.38 13.18 4.23
N PRO A 388 20.65 13.61 4.04
CA PRO A 388 21.64 13.60 5.12
C PRO A 388 21.23 14.47 6.31
N VAL A 389 20.53 15.59 6.09
CA VAL A 389 20.00 16.40 7.19
C VAL A 389 19.06 15.58 8.07
N ARG A 390 18.10 14.84 7.50
CA ARG A 390 17.21 13.95 8.27
C ARG A 390 17.98 12.91 9.06
N PHE A 391 18.93 12.26 8.42
CA PHE A 391 19.77 11.25 9.06
C PHE A 391 20.57 11.84 10.23
N ALA A 392 21.23 12.98 10.02
CA ALA A 392 22.01 13.66 11.06
C ALA A 392 21.14 14.10 12.24
N LEU A 393 19.94 14.62 11.98
CA LEU A 393 18.99 15.00 13.04
C LEU A 393 18.60 13.79 13.91
N GLY A 394 18.27 12.65 13.29
CA GLY A 394 17.98 11.42 14.03
C GLY A 394 19.19 10.90 14.81
N TRP A 395 20.37 10.90 14.18
CA TRP A 395 21.62 10.49 14.80
C TRP A 395 21.94 11.30 16.06
N TRP A 396 21.90 12.62 15.98
CA TRP A 396 22.19 13.49 17.12
C TRP A 396 21.11 13.44 18.19
N ALA A 397 19.84 13.28 17.82
CA ALA A 397 18.75 13.14 18.79
C ALA A 397 18.88 11.86 19.63
N ALA A 398 19.37 10.78 19.05
CA ALA A 398 19.61 9.52 19.77
C ALA A 398 20.87 9.53 20.66
N GLY A 399 21.65 10.63 20.64
CA GLY A 399 22.91 10.74 21.35
C GLY A 399 24.08 10.10 20.61
N GLY A 400 24.01 10.03 19.27
CA GLY A 400 25.07 9.49 18.44
C GLY A 400 26.40 10.24 18.61
N PRO A 401 27.53 9.54 18.42
CA PRO A 401 28.86 10.07 18.67
C PRO A 401 29.17 11.38 17.96
N THR A 402 30.20 12.06 18.47
CA THR A 402 30.82 13.20 17.78
C THR A 402 31.32 12.79 16.38
N TRP A 403 31.55 13.80 15.53
CA TRP A 403 31.90 13.62 14.13
C TRP A 403 33.07 12.64 13.94
N ASN A 404 32.87 11.64 13.07
CA ASN A 404 33.93 10.79 12.58
C ASN A 404 33.80 10.60 11.06
N LEU A 405 34.86 10.09 10.43
CA LEU A 405 34.92 9.93 8.98
C LEU A 405 33.81 8.99 8.47
N SER A 406 33.47 7.94 9.23
CA SER A 406 32.42 6.98 8.89
C SER A 406 31.05 7.64 8.81
N LEU A 407 30.70 8.48 9.79
CA LEU A 407 29.48 9.29 9.79
C LEU A 407 29.47 10.24 8.59
N GLY A 408 30.60 10.89 8.28
CA GLY A 408 30.74 11.72 7.09
C GLY A 408 30.37 10.96 5.81
N TRP A 409 30.87 9.73 5.66
CA TRP A 409 30.52 8.86 4.54
C TRP A 409 29.06 8.41 4.55
N LEU A 410 28.43 8.12 5.70
CA LEU A 410 26.99 7.83 5.76
C LEU A 410 26.13 9.02 5.29
N LEU A 411 26.55 10.25 5.60
CA LEU A 411 25.87 11.45 5.10
C LEU A 411 26.04 11.58 3.58
N VAL A 412 27.23 11.31 3.05
CA VAL A 412 27.47 11.26 1.59
C VAL A 412 26.63 10.16 0.93
N ALA A 413 26.49 9.00 1.57
CA ALA A 413 25.61 7.93 1.10
C ALA A 413 24.16 8.43 1.04
N CYS A 414 23.63 8.96 2.15
CA CYS A 414 22.28 9.53 2.19
C CYS A 414 22.05 10.59 1.11
N TRP A 415 23.06 11.41 0.82
CA TRP A 415 23.03 12.38 -0.27
C TRP A 415 22.95 11.71 -1.65
N GLY A 416 23.76 10.69 -1.92
CA GLY A 416 23.71 9.92 -3.16
C GLY A 416 22.36 9.24 -3.39
N LEU A 417 21.78 8.66 -2.34
CA LEU A 417 20.43 8.09 -2.38
C LEU A 417 19.35 9.15 -2.62
N GLY A 418 19.52 10.33 -2.00
CA GLY A 418 18.68 11.49 -2.23
C GLY A 418 18.71 11.96 -3.68
N LEU A 419 19.91 12.03 -4.28
CA LEU A 419 20.12 12.36 -5.69
C LEU A 419 19.41 11.35 -6.60
N LEU A 420 19.53 10.06 -6.31
CA LEU A 420 18.83 8.99 -7.02
C LEU A 420 17.31 9.18 -6.96
N PHE A 421 16.75 9.34 -5.77
CA PHE A 421 15.30 9.48 -5.60
C PHE A 421 14.75 10.73 -6.30
N VAL A 422 15.40 11.88 -6.12
CA VAL A 422 14.93 13.15 -6.67
C VAL A 422 15.02 13.17 -8.19
N SER A 423 16.12 12.70 -8.77
CA SER A 423 16.30 12.71 -10.23
C SER A 423 15.34 11.75 -10.95
N LEU A 424 15.05 10.57 -10.38
CA LEU A 424 14.02 9.66 -10.92
C LEU A 424 12.62 10.30 -10.85
N THR A 425 12.29 10.93 -9.72
CA THR A 425 11.01 11.62 -9.55
C THR A 425 10.85 12.78 -10.55
N TRP A 426 11.92 13.54 -10.78
CA TRP A 426 11.91 14.67 -11.72
C TRP A 426 11.81 14.23 -13.18
N ILE A 427 12.40 13.10 -13.58
CA ILE A 427 12.21 12.55 -14.92
C ILE A 427 10.78 12.07 -15.13
N LEU A 428 10.15 11.45 -14.13
CA LEU A 428 8.73 11.14 -14.21
C LEU A 428 7.89 12.42 -14.30
N GLU A 429 8.24 13.47 -13.56
CA GLU A 429 7.57 14.78 -13.66
C GLU A 429 7.75 15.42 -15.04
N PHE A 430 8.91 15.25 -15.68
CA PHE A 430 9.13 15.70 -17.06
C PHE A 430 8.17 15.00 -18.03
N ALA A 431 7.88 13.71 -17.83
CA ALA A 431 6.99 12.95 -18.71
C ALA A 431 5.58 13.55 -18.78
N ASP A 432 5.09 14.14 -17.69
CA ASP A 432 3.79 14.83 -17.63
C ASP A 432 3.68 16.05 -18.57
N HIS A 433 4.82 16.55 -19.06
CA HIS A 433 4.85 17.64 -20.03
C HIS A 433 4.96 17.17 -21.49
N ILE A 434 5.10 15.87 -21.75
CA ILE A 434 5.15 15.30 -23.11
C ILE A 434 3.73 15.26 -23.70
N SER A 435 3.56 15.81 -24.91
CA SER A 435 2.28 15.90 -25.61
C SER A 435 2.16 14.99 -26.82
N SER A 436 3.27 14.73 -27.53
CA SER A 436 3.31 13.86 -28.71
C SER A 436 4.73 13.40 -29.04
N TYR A 437 4.89 12.54 -30.04
CA TYR A 437 6.20 12.30 -30.66
C TYR A 437 6.55 13.41 -31.66
N VAL A 438 7.83 13.55 -31.98
CA VAL A 438 8.30 14.32 -33.14
C VAL A 438 8.08 13.47 -34.39
N ASP A 439 7.58 14.07 -35.48
CA ASP A 439 7.14 13.35 -36.67
C ASP A 439 8.25 12.42 -37.21
N GLY A 440 7.95 11.12 -37.29
CA GLY A 440 8.89 10.10 -37.77
C GLY A 440 9.95 9.60 -36.76
N ASP A 441 10.12 10.23 -35.59
CA ASP A 441 11.07 9.81 -34.56
C ASP A 441 10.41 9.50 -33.20
N ARG A 442 10.11 8.22 -32.97
CA ARG A 442 9.58 7.72 -31.68
C ARG A 442 10.55 7.86 -30.50
N SER A 443 11.79 8.32 -30.73
CA SER A 443 12.78 8.60 -29.69
C SER A 443 12.89 10.08 -29.32
N ALA A 444 12.15 10.96 -30.01
CA ALA A 444 12.05 12.37 -29.73
C ALA A 444 10.61 12.76 -29.38
N TYR A 445 10.48 13.66 -28.39
CA TYR A 445 9.19 14.03 -27.81
C TYR A 445 8.90 15.52 -28.00
N ARG A 446 7.66 15.86 -28.36
CA ARG A 446 7.18 17.24 -28.25
C ARG A 446 6.73 17.50 -26.81
N VAL A 447 7.15 18.63 -26.26
CA VAL A 447 6.92 18.99 -24.85
C VAL A 447 6.19 20.32 -24.79
N SER A 448 5.21 20.41 -23.90
CA SER A 448 4.43 21.62 -23.65
C SER A 448 5.34 22.81 -23.25
N PRO A 449 5.11 24.02 -23.78
CA PRO A 449 5.86 25.23 -23.41
C PRO A 449 5.86 25.54 -21.91
N THR A 450 4.87 25.04 -21.18
CA THR A 450 4.77 25.13 -19.72
C THR A 450 6.02 24.59 -19.00
N ILE A 451 6.79 23.68 -19.64
CA ILE A 451 8.07 23.16 -19.12
C ILE A 451 9.12 24.25 -18.92
N LEU A 452 9.03 25.39 -19.61
CA LEU A 452 9.96 26.51 -19.49
C LEU A 452 9.91 27.16 -18.09
N SER A 453 8.81 27.00 -17.35
CA SER A 453 8.73 27.37 -15.94
C SER A 453 9.61 26.50 -15.02
N LYS A 454 10.09 25.35 -15.54
CA LYS A 454 10.90 24.33 -14.85
C LYS A 454 12.09 23.88 -15.72
N PRO A 455 13.03 24.80 -16.03
CA PRO A 455 14.07 24.52 -17.00
C PRO A 455 15.06 23.44 -16.55
N HIS A 456 15.14 23.16 -15.24
CA HIS A 456 15.92 22.05 -14.68
C HIS A 456 15.39 20.67 -15.11
N LEU A 457 14.07 20.50 -15.29
CA LEU A 457 13.48 19.24 -15.74
C LEU A 457 13.85 18.95 -17.19
N LEU A 458 13.73 19.96 -18.05
CA LEU A 458 14.12 19.87 -19.46
C LEU A 458 15.60 19.51 -19.59
N ARG A 459 16.49 20.18 -18.83
CA ARG A 459 17.93 19.87 -18.86
C ARG A 459 18.26 18.50 -18.27
N LEU A 460 17.57 18.08 -17.22
CA LEU A 460 17.72 16.72 -16.71
C LEU A 460 17.36 15.70 -17.78
N ALA A 461 16.24 15.89 -18.51
CA ALA A 461 15.84 15.02 -19.61
C ALA A 461 16.91 14.97 -20.71
N THR A 462 17.47 16.14 -21.11
CA THR A 462 18.57 16.22 -22.08
C THR A 462 19.83 15.47 -21.61
N LEU A 463 20.23 15.63 -20.34
CA LEU A 463 21.37 14.92 -19.74
C LEU A 463 21.19 13.40 -19.88
N CYS A 464 19.98 12.95 -19.64
CA CYS A 464 19.58 11.55 -19.71
C CYS A 464 19.37 11.04 -21.14
N GLY A 465 19.58 11.89 -22.15
CA GLY A 465 19.53 11.53 -23.57
C GLY A 465 18.12 11.47 -24.14
N ILE A 466 17.15 12.05 -23.44
CA ILE A 466 15.80 12.24 -23.95
C ILE A 466 15.84 13.47 -24.87
N ARG A 467 15.51 13.26 -26.15
CA ARG A 467 15.40 14.35 -27.13
C ARG A 467 14.01 14.95 -27.00
N SER A 468 13.95 16.27 -26.93
CA SER A 468 12.70 16.99 -26.75
C SER A 468 12.69 18.31 -27.49
N GLU A 469 11.59 18.61 -28.15
CA GLU A 469 11.32 19.87 -28.82
C GLU A 469 10.13 20.57 -28.17
N THR A 470 10.29 21.85 -27.85
CA THR A 470 9.20 22.66 -27.32
C THR A 470 8.30 23.09 -28.48
N SER A 471 7.01 22.78 -28.44
CA SER A 471 6.07 23.13 -29.51
C SER A 471 4.67 23.38 -28.97
N ASP A 472 3.97 24.36 -29.54
CA ASP A 472 2.58 24.70 -29.21
C ASP A 472 1.56 23.73 -29.84
N LEU A 473 1.99 22.90 -30.81
CA LEU A 473 1.11 22.06 -31.61
C LEU A 473 0.98 20.65 -31.02
N THR A 474 -0.25 20.14 -30.95
CA THR A 474 -0.52 18.70 -30.80
C THR A 474 -0.03 17.99 -32.07
N GLY A 475 1.00 17.15 -31.94
CA GLY A 475 1.48 16.34 -33.06
C GLY A 475 0.41 15.36 -33.57
N SER A 476 0.71 14.73 -34.71
CA SER A 476 -0.14 13.73 -35.38
C SER A 476 -0.53 12.55 -34.47
N ASP A 477 0.35 12.18 -33.53
CA ASP A 477 0.14 11.13 -32.52
C ASP A 477 0.09 11.72 -31.10
N PRO A 478 -1.11 12.04 -30.54
CA PRO A 478 -1.23 12.51 -29.18
C PRO A 478 -0.77 11.44 -28.17
N VAL A 479 0.05 11.85 -27.20
CA VAL A 479 0.60 10.99 -26.14
C VAL A 479 0.21 11.56 -24.78
N ASP A 480 -0.45 10.76 -23.94
CA ASP A 480 -0.59 11.08 -22.51
C ASP A 480 0.74 10.78 -21.81
N GLY A 481 1.63 11.78 -21.78
CA GLY A 481 2.97 11.66 -21.20
C GLY A 481 2.97 11.24 -19.73
N GLY A 482 1.91 11.52 -18.97
CA GLY A 482 1.78 11.14 -17.55
C GLY A 482 1.70 9.63 -17.31
N ASP A 483 1.28 8.87 -18.33
CA ASP A 483 1.21 7.39 -18.32
C ASP A 483 2.40 6.73 -19.04
N LEU A 484 3.35 7.53 -19.50
CA LEU A 484 4.57 7.03 -20.13
C LEU A 484 5.55 6.50 -19.08
N ARG A 485 6.00 5.25 -19.25
CA ARG A 485 7.16 4.71 -18.52
C ARG A 485 8.46 5.26 -19.11
N ILE A 486 8.69 6.56 -18.92
CA ILE A 486 9.81 7.26 -19.59
C ILE A 486 11.17 6.68 -19.20
N ILE A 487 11.33 6.23 -17.95
CA ILE A 487 12.59 5.66 -17.44
C ILE A 487 12.95 4.38 -18.19
N SER A 488 11.96 3.51 -18.47
CA SER A 488 12.21 2.27 -19.22
C SER A 488 12.58 2.50 -20.68
N ARG A 489 12.26 3.68 -21.22
CA ARG A 489 12.56 4.10 -22.59
C ARG A 489 13.82 4.95 -22.70
N THR A 490 14.36 5.41 -21.58
CA THR A 490 15.56 6.24 -21.54
C THR A 490 16.77 5.37 -21.83
N ARG A 491 17.60 5.75 -22.80
CA ARG A 491 18.87 5.04 -23.04
C ARG A 491 19.77 5.24 -21.83
N PHE A 492 20.41 4.17 -21.38
CA PHE A 492 21.35 4.25 -20.27
C PHE A 492 22.48 5.23 -20.60
N ARG A 493 22.77 6.11 -19.64
CA ARG A 493 23.95 6.98 -19.65
C ARG A 493 24.57 6.94 -18.25
N PRO A 494 25.89 6.72 -18.13
CA PRO A 494 26.53 6.55 -16.82
C PRO A 494 26.52 7.84 -15.99
N TRP A 495 26.45 8.99 -16.64
CA TRP A 495 26.35 10.31 -16.02
C TRP A 495 24.91 10.73 -15.71
N CYS A 496 23.90 9.87 -15.90
CA CYS A 496 22.57 10.15 -15.38
C CYS A 496 22.63 10.35 -13.86
N PRO A 497 21.99 11.39 -13.28
CA PRO A 497 22.16 11.70 -11.87
C PRO A 497 21.75 10.56 -10.92
N TRP A 498 20.78 9.71 -11.29
CA TRP A 498 20.44 8.55 -10.48
C TRP A 498 21.49 7.44 -10.51
N THR A 499 22.20 7.28 -11.63
CA THR A 499 23.33 6.34 -11.73
C THR A 499 24.49 6.84 -10.86
N VAL A 500 24.80 8.14 -10.96
CA VAL A 500 25.80 8.80 -10.12
C VAL A 500 25.42 8.70 -8.65
N GLY A 501 24.16 8.97 -8.29
CA GLY A 501 23.65 8.85 -6.93
C GLY A 501 23.76 7.43 -6.36
N GLY A 502 23.44 6.41 -7.17
CA GLY A 502 23.64 5.01 -6.80
C GLY A 502 25.12 4.66 -6.62
N ALA A 503 26.01 5.12 -7.50
CA ALA A 503 27.45 4.91 -7.38
C ALA A 503 28.01 5.58 -6.11
N VAL A 504 27.63 6.82 -5.84
CA VAL A 504 28.00 7.55 -4.62
C VAL A 504 27.51 6.82 -3.38
N TRP A 505 26.28 6.28 -3.39
CA TRP A 505 25.79 5.44 -2.29
C TRP A 505 26.70 4.24 -2.04
N TYR A 506 26.99 3.43 -3.06
CA TYR A 506 27.81 2.23 -2.90
C TYR A 506 29.22 2.56 -2.41
N ILE A 507 29.86 3.57 -2.99
CA ILE A 507 31.20 4.02 -2.60
C ILE A 507 31.18 4.50 -1.14
N ALA A 508 30.23 5.35 -0.78
CA ALA A 508 30.17 5.96 0.54
C ALA A 508 29.77 4.95 1.64
N VAL A 509 28.86 4.01 1.37
CA VAL A 509 28.56 2.91 2.30
C VAL A 509 29.81 2.05 2.52
N SER A 510 30.53 1.69 1.46
CA SER A 510 31.78 0.92 1.58
C SER A 510 32.83 1.66 2.41
N LEU A 511 33.00 2.97 2.17
CA LEU A 511 33.95 3.79 2.93
C LEU A 511 33.51 3.96 4.39
N SER A 512 32.23 4.15 4.65
CA SER A 512 31.70 4.18 6.01
C SER A 512 31.96 2.87 6.76
N LEU A 513 31.79 1.73 6.09
CA LEU A 513 32.03 0.42 6.70
C LEU A 513 33.52 0.21 6.94
N SER A 514 34.39 0.67 6.03
CA SER A 514 35.85 0.60 6.22
C SER A 514 36.34 1.40 7.42
N GLY A 515 35.74 2.56 7.70
CA GLY A 515 36.04 3.34 8.90
C GLY A 515 35.48 2.77 10.21
N LEU A 516 34.67 1.71 10.13
CA LEU A 516 34.17 0.94 11.28
C LEU A 516 35.00 -0.34 11.52
N LEU A 517 35.95 -0.68 10.62
CA LEU A 517 36.77 -1.90 10.67
C LEU A 517 38.25 -1.55 10.93
N ASP A 518 38.97 -2.45 11.60
CA ASP A 518 40.36 -2.22 12.04
C ASP A 518 41.37 -2.26 10.87
N ALA A 519 42.53 -1.64 11.05
CA ALA A 519 43.50 -1.36 9.96
C ALA A 519 44.04 -2.62 9.23
N ALA A 520 43.98 -3.81 9.85
CA ALA A 520 44.37 -5.08 9.25
C ALA A 520 43.35 -5.61 8.21
N GLU A 521 42.08 -5.21 8.32
CA GLU A 521 40.99 -5.63 7.43
C GLU A 521 40.92 -4.79 6.14
N LEU A 522 41.70 -3.70 6.07
CA LEU A 522 41.85 -2.78 4.92
C LEU A 522 42.71 -3.35 3.76
N ARG A 523 42.91 -4.66 3.64
CA ARG A 523 43.68 -5.23 2.49
C ARG A 523 42.81 -5.63 1.28
N LEU A 524 41.50 -5.79 1.46
CA LEU A 524 40.58 -6.25 0.40
C LEU A 524 39.64 -5.17 -0.16
N TRP A 525 39.62 -3.96 0.42
CA TRP A 525 38.76 -2.85 -0.03
C TRP A 525 38.98 -2.36 -1.47
N PRO A 526 40.18 -2.42 -2.09
CA PRO A 526 40.34 -1.97 -3.46
C PRO A 526 39.52 -2.85 -4.42
N TRP A 527 39.30 -4.12 -4.07
CA TRP A 527 38.49 -5.06 -4.84
C TRP A 527 36.98 -4.85 -4.64
N GLY A 528 36.54 -4.47 -3.43
CA GLY A 528 35.15 -4.08 -3.18
C GLY A 528 34.79 -2.74 -3.84
N LEU A 529 35.71 -1.78 -3.82
CA LEU A 529 35.59 -0.51 -4.55
C LEU A 529 35.66 -0.73 -6.05
N ALA A 530 36.62 -1.54 -6.54
CA ALA A 530 36.72 -1.91 -7.94
C ALA A 530 35.48 -2.67 -8.40
N ALA A 531 34.89 -3.56 -7.60
CA ALA A 531 33.62 -4.22 -7.90
C ALA A 531 32.48 -3.21 -7.92
N ALA A 532 32.34 -2.32 -6.93
CA ALA A 532 31.32 -1.27 -6.94
C ALA A 532 31.41 -0.38 -8.19
N VAL A 533 32.63 0.02 -8.57
CA VAL A 533 32.90 0.81 -9.77
C VAL A 533 32.66 -0.02 -11.04
N MET A 534 33.18 -1.25 -11.13
CA MET A 534 32.99 -2.19 -12.24
C MET A 534 31.54 -2.68 -12.37
N LEU A 535 30.68 -2.51 -11.38
CA LEU A 535 29.26 -2.88 -11.45
C LEU A 535 28.38 -1.67 -11.82
N THR A 536 28.89 -0.45 -11.66
CA THR A 536 28.29 0.77 -12.22
C THR A 536 28.63 0.99 -13.70
N LEU A 537 29.68 0.32 -14.23
CA LEU A 537 30.25 0.58 -15.56
C LEU A 537 29.67 -0.28 -16.73
N PRO A 538 29.23 -1.54 -16.59
CA PRO A 538 28.70 -2.34 -17.69
C PRO A 538 27.20 -2.65 -17.53
N ILE A 539 26.35 -1.61 -17.54
CA ILE A 539 24.87 -1.71 -17.58
C ILE A 539 24.36 -1.86 -19.05
N ASN A 540 25.14 -2.49 -19.93
CA ASN A 540 25.26 -2.00 -21.32
C ASN A 540 24.62 -2.78 -22.47
N ARG A 541 23.82 -3.85 -22.32
CA ARG A 541 23.08 -4.40 -23.49
C ARG A 541 21.69 -4.90 -23.12
N ARG A 542 20.68 -4.05 -23.33
CA ARG A 542 19.21 -4.34 -23.29
C ARG A 542 18.61 -4.92 -21.99
N GLY A 543 19.40 -5.26 -20.96
CA GLY A 543 18.94 -5.95 -19.75
C GLY A 543 18.99 -5.16 -18.44
N GLY A 544 18.62 -3.87 -18.43
CA GLY A 544 18.83 -2.94 -17.30
C GLY A 544 18.30 -3.39 -15.93
N LEU A 545 17.34 -4.31 -15.88
CA LEU A 545 16.84 -4.94 -14.65
C LEU A 545 17.83 -5.98 -14.09
N LEU A 546 18.27 -6.91 -14.93
CA LEU A 546 19.16 -8.02 -14.55
C LEU A 546 20.56 -7.52 -14.20
N SER A 547 21.07 -6.49 -14.88
CA SER A 547 22.38 -5.91 -14.59
C SER A 547 22.41 -5.19 -13.25
N ASN A 548 21.36 -4.44 -12.89
CA ASN A 548 21.29 -3.73 -11.61
C ASN A 548 21.08 -4.69 -10.43
N LEU A 549 20.27 -5.74 -10.62
CA LEU A 549 20.14 -6.82 -9.65
C LEU A 549 21.45 -7.60 -9.48
N ALA A 550 22.13 -7.93 -10.58
CA ALA A 550 23.45 -8.57 -10.54
C ALA A 550 24.48 -7.66 -9.87
N ALA A 551 24.47 -6.35 -10.13
CA ALA A 551 25.33 -5.37 -9.47
C ALA A 551 25.12 -5.33 -7.95
N SER A 552 23.87 -5.22 -7.49
CA SER A 552 23.62 -5.27 -6.05
C SER A 552 23.94 -6.63 -5.45
N LEU A 553 23.68 -7.73 -6.18
CA LEU A 553 24.01 -9.08 -5.71
C LEU A 553 25.52 -9.28 -5.60
N VAL A 554 26.31 -8.87 -6.59
CA VAL A 554 27.77 -8.99 -6.59
C VAL A 554 28.41 -8.03 -5.59
N PHE A 555 27.92 -6.78 -5.48
CA PHE A 555 28.37 -5.85 -4.42
C PHE A 555 28.11 -6.45 -3.05
N THR A 556 26.90 -6.96 -2.82
CA THR A 556 26.53 -7.54 -1.53
C THR A 556 27.33 -8.81 -1.25
N THR A 557 27.47 -9.69 -2.24
CA THR A 557 28.29 -10.90 -2.12
C THR A 557 29.74 -10.52 -1.85
N GLY A 558 30.29 -9.51 -2.53
CA GLY A 558 31.66 -9.03 -2.35
C GLY A 558 31.90 -8.41 -0.98
N VAL A 559 30.97 -7.57 -0.48
CA VAL A 559 31.03 -6.98 0.86
C VAL A 559 30.87 -8.05 1.94
N VAL A 560 29.89 -8.94 1.79
CA VAL A 560 29.67 -10.06 2.73
C VAL A 560 30.88 -11.00 2.72
N TRP A 561 31.44 -11.32 1.56
CA TRP A 561 32.63 -12.15 1.41
C TRP A 561 33.88 -11.49 1.98
N SER A 562 34.09 -10.19 1.74
CA SER A 562 35.21 -9.46 2.33
C SER A 562 35.10 -9.42 3.85
N LEU A 563 33.92 -9.11 4.38
CA LEU A 563 33.65 -9.12 5.82
C LEU A 563 33.82 -10.52 6.42
N TRP A 564 33.40 -11.56 5.70
CA TRP A 564 33.50 -12.95 6.15
C TRP A 564 34.94 -13.46 6.18
N ILE A 565 35.79 -13.01 5.24
CA ILE A 565 37.22 -13.35 5.21
C ILE A 565 38.04 -12.54 6.22
N THR A 566 37.71 -11.25 6.41
CA THR A 566 38.51 -10.38 7.28
C THR A 566 38.14 -10.48 8.75
N ALA A 567 36.90 -10.84 9.08
CA ALA A 567 36.50 -11.00 10.48
C ALA A 567 37.23 -12.21 11.10
N PRO A 568 38.13 -12.01 12.08
CA PRO A 568 38.82 -13.12 12.74
C PRO A 568 37.80 -14.08 13.35
N THR A 569 37.74 -15.30 12.82
CA THR A 569 37.09 -16.57 13.24
C THR A 569 35.89 -16.56 14.23
N GLY A 570 35.14 -15.46 14.35
CA GLY A 570 33.99 -15.34 15.25
C GLY A 570 33.13 -14.08 15.04
N GLY A 571 33.65 -12.99 14.47
CA GLY A 571 32.96 -11.69 14.48
C GLY A 571 31.67 -11.56 13.66
N LEU A 572 31.57 -12.21 12.50
CA LEU A 572 30.41 -12.04 11.59
C LEU A 572 29.38 -13.18 11.65
N ALA A 573 29.82 -14.40 11.96
CA ALA A 573 28.91 -15.53 12.20
C ALA A 573 27.98 -15.25 13.39
N ASP A 574 28.46 -14.47 14.36
CA ASP A 574 27.70 -14.05 15.54
C ASP A 574 26.85 -12.79 15.32
N ARG A 575 26.92 -12.16 14.12
CA ARG A 575 26.19 -10.91 13.78
C ARG A 575 25.37 -11.00 12.48
N PRO A 576 24.49 -12.01 12.32
CA PRO A 576 23.68 -12.17 11.09
C PRO A 576 22.76 -10.98 10.80
N ALA A 577 22.36 -10.22 11.83
CA ALA A 577 21.61 -8.98 11.66
C ALA A 577 22.42 -7.91 10.90
N ALA A 578 23.74 -7.85 11.09
CA ALA A 578 24.61 -6.93 10.34
C ALA A 578 24.69 -7.33 8.86
N VAL A 579 24.82 -8.64 8.56
CA VAL A 579 24.83 -9.15 7.18
C VAL A 579 23.52 -8.86 6.45
N VAL A 580 22.37 -9.11 7.09
CA VAL A 580 21.06 -8.79 6.50
C VAL A 580 20.88 -7.28 6.35
N THR A 581 21.30 -6.49 7.33
CA THR A 581 21.22 -5.03 7.25
C THR A 581 22.06 -4.51 6.09
N LEU A 582 23.30 -5.01 5.93
CA LEU A 582 24.17 -4.69 4.81
C LEU A 582 23.55 -5.10 3.48
N PHE A 583 22.92 -6.27 3.42
CA PHE A 583 22.21 -6.74 2.23
C PHE A 583 21.05 -5.81 1.86
N VAL A 584 20.21 -5.45 2.83
CA VAL A 584 19.08 -4.53 2.61
C VAL A 584 19.57 -3.14 2.20
N VAL A 585 20.60 -2.61 2.86
CA VAL A 585 21.23 -1.31 2.57
C VAL A 585 21.86 -1.32 1.16
N ALA A 586 22.51 -2.41 0.76
CA ALA A 586 23.07 -2.58 -0.57
C ALA A 586 22.00 -2.71 -1.67
N LEU A 587 20.88 -3.37 -1.41
CA LEU A 587 19.80 -3.49 -2.39
C LEU A 587 19.00 -2.19 -2.61
N LEU A 588 19.07 -1.24 -1.67
CA LEU A 588 18.18 -0.08 -1.62
C LEU A 588 18.18 0.77 -2.92
N PRO A 589 19.33 1.15 -3.53
CA PRO A 589 19.34 1.90 -4.78
C PRO A 589 18.67 1.14 -5.93
N SER A 590 18.90 -0.18 -6.01
CA SER A 590 18.33 -1.03 -7.06
C SER A 590 16.84 -1.21 -6.88
N VAL A 591 16.36 -1.49 -5.67
CA VAL A 591 14.92 -1.59 -5.39
C VAL A 591 14.20 -0.29 -5.73
N LEU A 592 14.79 0.86 -5.36
CA LEU A 592 14.23 2.17 -5.74
C LEU A 592 14.22 2.35 -7.26
N TYR A 593 15.35 2.13 -7.94
CA TYR A 593 15.42 2.25 -9.39
C TYR A 593 14.37 1.37 -10.08
N LEU A 594 14.19 0.12 -9.64
CA LEU A 594 13.20 -0.79 -10.20
C LEU A 594 11.77 -0.34 -9.96
N ASN A 595 11.47 0.16 -8.77
CA ASN A 595 10.17 0.74 -8.46
C ASN A 595 9.85 1.87 -9.45
N PHE A 596 10.78 2.79 -9.68
CA PHE A 596 10.63 3.88 -10.63
C PHE A 596 10.64 3.42 -12.10
N TYR A 597 11.39 2.38 -12.45
CA TYR A 597 11.47 1.82 -13.81
C TYR A 597 10.11 1.31 -14.31
N PHE A 598 9.32 0.69 -13.42
CA PHE A 598 7.98 0.20 -13.74
C PHE A 598 6.87 1.23 -13.49
N SER A 599 7.20 2.38 -12.91
CA SER A 599 6.24 3.41 -12.55
C SER A 599 6.00 4.43 -13.66
N THR A 600 4.77 4.92 -13.72
CA THR A 600 4.38 6.15 -14.43
C THR A 600 4.28 7.30 -13.44
N TYR A 601 4.27 8.56 -13.91
CA TYR A 601 4.12 9.71 -13.02
C TYR A 601 2.86 9.61 -12.15
N ARG A 602 1.73 9.21 -12.74
CA ARG A 602 0.46 9.02 -12.02
C ARG A 602 0.51 7.92 -10.96
N SER A 603 1.19 6.80 -11.26
CA SER A 603 1.25 5.65 -10.34
C SER A 603 2.01 5.95 -9.04
N THR A 604 3.00 6.86 -9.07
CA THR A 604 3.83 7.21 -7.91
C THR A 604 3.11 8.10 -6.87
N ARG A 605 2.07 8.85 -7.27
CA ARG A 605 1.38 9.85 -6.43
C ARG A 605 0.34 9.31 -5.43
N ALA A 606 0.19 8.00 -5.29
CA ALA A 606 -0.82 7.39 -4.40
C ALA A 606 -0.29 6.21 -3.57
N VAL A 607 1.03 6.04 -3.49
CA VAL A 607 1.63 4.88 -2.82
C VAL A 607 1.54 5.01 -1.30
N ALA A 608 1.87 6.16 -0.71
CA ALA A 608 1.79 6.31 0.73
C ALA A 608 0.37 6.63 1.20
N GLU A 609 -0.46 7.32 0.41
CA GLU A 609 -1.89 7.47 0.74
C GLU A 609 -2.58 6.10 0.90
N ARG A 610 -2.16 5.08 0.13
CA ARG A 610 -2.61 3.70 0.31
C ARG A 610 -2.07 3.09 1.61
N ALA A 611 -0.77 3.21 1.88
CA ALA A 611 -0.15 2.69 3.10
C ALA A 611 -0.67 3.34 4.40
N ILE A 612 -0.87 4.66 4.41
CA ILE A 612 -1.36 5.44 5.56
C ILE A 612 -2.83 5.17 5.82
N ARG A 613 -3.67 4.98 4.78
CA ARG A 613 -5.07 4.58 4.97
C ARG A 613 -5.17 3.22 5.68
N THR A 614 -4.29 2.29 5.32
CA THR A 614 -4.19 0.99 6.00
C THR A 614 -3.76 1.18 7.46
N ALA A 615 -2.70 1.96 7.73
CA ALA A 615 -2.20 2.20 9.09
C ALA A 615 -3.21 2.96 10.00
N VAL A 616 -3.87 4.00 9.49
CA VAL A 616 -4.89 4.76 10.25
C VAL A 616 -6.15 3.93 10.49
N GLY A 617 -6.52 3.07 9.55
CA GLY A 617 -7.59 2.08 9.74
C GLY A 617 -7.30 1.16 10.93
N VAL A 618 -6.05 0.70 11.06
CA VAL A 618 -5.57 -0.12 12.16
C VAL A 618 -5.58 0.64 13.50
N LEU A 619 -5.02 1.85 13.55
CA LEU A 619 -4.95 2.65 14.78
C LEU A 619 -6.34 3.05 15.31
N ARG A 620 -7.27 3.43 14.43
CA ARG A 620 -8.64 3.79 14.82
C ARG A 620 -9.40 2.61 15.40
N TRP A 621 -9.13 1.41 14.91
CA TRP A 621 -9.72 0.18 15.46
C TRP A 621 -9.16 -0.14 16.84
N LEU A 622 -7.83 -0.03 17.03
CA LEU A 622 -7.20 -0.22 18.34
C LEU A 622 -7.75 0.76 19.38
N ALA A 623 -7.94 2.03 19.03
CA ALA A 623 -8.53 3.02 19.92
C ALA A 623 -9.99 2.69 20.31
N LEU A 624 -10.80 2.19 19.36
CA LEU A 624 -12.18 1.75 19.64
C LEU A 624 -12.24 0.48 20.49
N TRP A 625 -11.22 -0.38 20.40
CA TRP A 625 -11.09 -1.59 21.19
C TRP A 625 -10.68 -1.28 22.64
N PHE A 626 -9.70 -0.38 22.83
CA PHE A 626 -9.22 0.03 24.16
C PHE A 626 -10.20 0.93 24.93
N VAL A 627 -10.92 1.82 24.26
CA VAL A 627 -11.81 2.78 24.94
C VAL A 627 -13.17 2.16 25.29
N GLY A 628 -13.48 0.97 24.75
CA GLY A 628 -14.83 0.41 24.81
C GLY A 628 -15.78 1.26 23.98
N ALA A 629 -16.44 0.66 22.99
CA ALA A 629 -17.42 1.40 22.21
C ALA A 629 -18.45 2.04 23.17
N PRO A 630 -18.75 3.35 23.08
CA PRO A 630 -19.83 3.94 23.85
C PRO A 630 -21.09 3.13 23.54
N ARG A 631 -21.64 2.49 24.57
CA ARG A 631 -22.92 1.79 24.48
C ARG A 631 -23.89 2.84 23.95
N ARG A 632 -24.29 2.70 22.68
CA ARG A 632 -25.40 3.51 22.16
C ARG A 632 -26.56 3.22 23.10
N ALA A 633 -27.00 4.26 23.81
CA ALA A 633 -28.24 4.22 24.56
C ALA A 633 -29.30 3.65 23.61
N THR A 634 -29.81 2.48 23.98
CA THR A 634 -30.97 1.88 23.35
C THR A 634 -32.06 2.94 23.37
N ALA A 635 -32.50 3.36 22.18
CA ALA A 635 -33.68 4.20 22.04
C ALA A 635 -34.84 3.54 22.82
N PRO A 636 -35.70 4.33 23.49
CA PRO A 636 -36.85 3.78 24.18
C PRO A 636 -37.71 3.02 23.17
N THR A 637 -38.03 1.79 23.54
CA THR A 637 -39.03 0.95 22.88
C THR A 637 -40.29 1.77 22.66
N MET A 638 -40.62 2.03 21.39
CA MET A 638 -41.96 2.49 21.03
C MET A 638 -42.94 1.42 21.49
N ASP A 639 -43.80 1.80 22.43
CA ASP A 639 -45.00 1.06 22.81
C ASP A 639 -45.80 0.71 21.56
N VAL A 640 -46.06 -0.58 21.40
CA VAL A 640 -47.03 -1.12 20.46
C VAL A 640 -48.40 -0.66 20.93
N ARG A 641 -48.92 0.36 20.26
CA ARG A 641 -50.28 0.87 20.46
C ARG A 641 -51.29 -0.22 20.15
N THR A 642 -52.15 -0.48 21.11
CA THR A 642 -53.31 -1.36 21.07
C THR A 642 -54.26 -1.02 19.93
N ASP A 643 -54.75 -2.06 19.24
CA ASP A 643 -55.84 -1.97 18.27
C ASP A 643 -57.12 -1.40 18.92
N PRO A 644 -57.87 -0.52 18.22
CA PRO A 644 -59.18 -0.09 18.67
C PRO A 644 -60.23 -1.17 18.38
N LYS A 645 -60.96 -1.57 19.44
CA LYS A 645 -62.22 -2.32 19.37
C LYS A 645 -63.20 -1.65 18.38
N PRO A 646 -63.82 -2.39 17.45
CA PRO A 646 -64.95 -1.89 16.70
C PRO A 646 -66.23 -1.89 17.55
N SER A 647 -66.94 -0.77 17.51
CA SER A 647 -68.25 -0.57 18.13
C SER A 647 -69.33 -1.41 17.44
N THR A 648 -70.10 -2.11 18.26
CA THR A 648 -71.35 -2.81 17.97
C THR A 648 -72.40 -1.90 17.33
N PRO A 649 -73.17 -2.42 16.37
CA PRO A 649 -74.57 -2.06 16.18
C PRO A 649 -75.50 -3.21 16.59
N THR A 650 -76.61 -2.80 17.18
CA THR A 650 -77.84 -3.51 17.60
C THR A 650 -78.35 -4.62 16.67
N THR A 651 -78.72 -5.75 17.28
CA THR A 651 -79.65 -6.82 16.81
C THR A 651 -81.13 -6.36 16.87
N PRO A 652 -82.18 -7.14 16.50
CA PRO A 652 -82.32 -8.52 15.94
C PRO A 652 -83.39 -8.61 14.80
N PRO A 653 -84.04 -9.76 14.46
CA PRO A 653 -83.64 -11.18 14.45
C PRO A 653 -83.96 -11.89 13.10
N ASP A 654 -83.48 -13.12 12.91
CA ASP A 654 -84.33 -14.33 12.74
C ASP A 654 -83.63 -15.49 12.00
N ASN A 655 -83.86 -16.66 12.58
CA ASN A 655 -84.01 -18.00 11.99
C ASN A 655 -82.82 -18.84 11.47
N GLU A 656 -82.65 -19.94 12.23
CA GLU A 656 -82.72 -21.34 11.79
C GLU A 656 -81.52 -22.01 11.12
N SER A 657 -80.98 -22.99 11.88
CA SER A 657 -80.63 -24.35 11.43
C SER A 657 -79.44 -24.49 10.46
N ALA A 658 -78.71 -25.58 10.36
CA ALA A 658 -78.46 -26.77 11.15
C ALA A 658 -77.16 -27.38 10.57
N ALA A 659 -76.45 -28.11 11.43
CA ALA A 659 -75.72 -29.36 11.14
C ALA A 659 -75.14 -29.61 9.73
N GLY A 660 -73.84 -29.85 9.57
CA GLY A 660 -73.20 -31.13 9.91
C GLY A 660 -72.51 -31.63 8.63
N ALA A 661 -71.19 -31.84 8.63
CA ALA A 661 -70.49 -33.04 9.10
C ALA A 661 -70.15 -34.00 7.94
N MET A 662 -68.91 -34.49 7.98
CA MET A 662 -68.41 -35.75 7.38
C MET A 662 -68.31 -35.81 5.84
N ALA A 663 -67.46 -36.63 5.23
CA ALA A 663 -66.22 -37.35 5.57
C ALA A 663 -65.80 -38.09 4.28
N ASP A 664 -64.54 -38.52 4.26
CA ASP A 664 -64.11 -39.82 3.70
C ASP A 664 -63.92 -40.08 2.18
N THR A 665 -62.65 -40.34 1.88
CA THR A 665 -62.08 -41.57 1.27
C THR A 665 -61.95 -41.80 -0.25
N ALA A 666 -60.74 -42.26 -0.58
CA ALA A 666 -60.35 -43.35 -1.50
C ALA A 666 -60.31 -43.13 -3.03
N ALA A 667 -59.07 -43.03 -3.56
CA ALA A 667 -58.35 -43.94 -4.50
C ALA A 667 -59.13 -45.03 -5.29
N PRO A 668 -58.52 -45.74 -6.31
CA PRO A 668 -57.42 -45.46 -7.26
C PRO A 668 -57.73 -46.00 -8.72
N ALA A 669 -56.68 -46.28 -9.52
CA ALA A 669 -56.60 -47.11 -10.76
C ALA A 669 -56.72 -46.34 -12.09
N ASP A 670 -55.70 -46.23 -12.95
CA ASP A 670 -54.94 -47.21 -13.79
C ASP A 670 -55.41 -47.08 -15.26
N ASP A 671 -54.48 -46.77 -16.18
CA ASP A 671 -54.40 -47.35 -17.54
C ASP A 671 -53.36 -46.64 -18.44
N GLN A 672 -52.51 -47.47 -19.05
CA GLN A 672 -51.59 -47.23 -20.17
C GLN A 672 -52.22 -47.79 -21.47
N PRO A 673 -51.57 -47.85 -22.68
CA PRO A 673 -50.48 -47.09 -23.33
C PRO A 673 -50.84 -46.73 -24.81
N VAL A 674 -49.82 -46.65 -25.71
CA VAL A 674 -49.79 -46.53 -27.20
C VAL A 674 -49.46 -45.10 -27.67
N GLY A 675 -48.50 -44.79 -28.56
CA GLY A 675 -47.57 -45.54 -29.42
C GLY A 675 -46.85 -44.56 -30.39
N ASP A 676 -45.77 -45.06 -31.00
CA ASP A 676 -45.17 -44.67 -32.31
C ASP A 676 -44.17 -43.49 -32.48
N ALA A 677 -42.89 -43.88 -32.49
CA ALA A 677 -41.88 -43.77 -33.58
C ALA A 677 -41.81 -42.54 -34.55
N VAL A 678 -40.70 -41.79 -34.49
CA VAL A 678 -39.57 -41.59 -35.50
C VAL A 678 -39.96 -41.20 -36.97
N PRO A 679 -39.23 -40.35 -37.76
CA PRO A 679 -37.77 -40.08 -37.75
C PRO A 679 -37.25 -38.64 -38.00
N VAL A 680 -35.94 -38.53 -37.74
CA VAL A 680 -34.92 -37.56 -38.18
C VAL A 680 -34.70 -37.54 -39.70
N PRO A 681 -34.21 -36.42 -40.27
CA PRO A 681 -33.12 -36.55 -41.26
C PRO A 681 -31.90 -35.64 -40.98
N ARG A 682 -30.73 -36.21 -41.27
CA ARG A 682 -29.41 -35.56 -41.42
C ARG A 682 -29.26 -34.97 -42.83
N GLN A 683 -28.59 -33.82 -42.93
CA GLN A 683 -27.69 -33.36 -44.03
C GLN A 683 -26.88 -32.19 -43.42
N ALA A 684 -25.55 -32.20 -43.25
CA ALA A 684 -24.41 -32.38 -44.15
C ALA A 684 -24.19 -31.22 -45.16
N GLY A 685 -23.21 -30.35 -44.85
CA GLY A 685 -22.16 -29.97 -45.80
C GLY A 685 -22.11 -28.53 -46.32
N ASN A 686 -20.91 -27.95 -46.22
CA ASN A 686 -20.33 -26.82 -46.99
C ASN A 686 -20.86 -25.40 -46.68
N GLN A 687 -20.08 -24.32 -46.69
CA GLN A 687 -18.78 -24.03 -47.31
C GLN A 687 -18.17 -22.77 -46.65
N SER A 688 -16.85 -22.74 -46.56
CA SER A 688 -16.01 -21.56 -46.37
C SER A 688 -16.04 -20.64 -47.59
N LEU A 689 -15.94 -19.32 -47.40
CA LEU A 689 -15.04 -18.40 -48.12
C LEU A 689 -15.16 -16.95 -47.56
N ASP A 690 -13.99 -16.30 -47.56
CA ASP A 690 -13.60 -14.89 -47.30
C ASP A 690 -13.53 -14.32 -45.87
#